data_AF-A0A944PYH0-F1
#
_entry.id   AF-A0A944PYH0-F1
#
_cell.length_a   1.000
_cell.length_b   1.000
_cell.length_c   1.000
_cell.angle_alpha   90.00
_cell.angle_beta   90.00
_cell.angle_gamma   90.00
#
_symmetry.space_group_name_H-M   'P 1'
#
loop_
_entity.id
_entity.type
_entity.pdbx_description
1 polymer ?
#
loop_
_entity_poly.entity_id
_entity_poly.type
_entity_poly.pdbx_seq_one_letter_code
_entity_poly.pdbx_strand_id
1 'polypeptide(L)'
;MKSLVQWSPRGRIERNEEPVPDVTVVVIVYNDADRLNRAVLSVLHQSLRNLEVIIADDCSTDSTPIVAQALQAADPRVRYVRLDSNSGGCSAPRNAGVAAGRAPYVMFLDSDDELPKHACKSMLLVAERTGVDFVTGEVTRIFEETRATGLWYPDLFDEVRIVEGVRQAPEYFHDHLSTNKLYRADFIARHGLRFPEGIHYEDQLFTAQAYTLARSFAVVPWPVYTWRLSADAASLSISSSRHKLQNVADRIAVARLIDQFLIQSGNADLRPFKDEKFLRHDLRLYLGDLPFRDREWTERFAELLTPYLDEVTTEAIVPVSREQRICQYLLRSGRLGEAMEAARSLDRPRIAPRRVSRESGRTYWGHPSPNHDAEGSRELDISEWHLDEQPFPAAPLRHEVHALDPAGRVLRLVLRTYDPARLLSHPETVTAQLWLSAGGAPLKLPFQYMLGGGGPDVYTAFIELDLRRIPLSPKGFKGRRHPVVVLERMGMKRTDIVLAPRDLLPLRTRLTLHGRLAGQDVRVAGEGRGAGRLEFTWSRSGALAHAETLVPRVRPLRRKARQLQRKFNAASTKALTYRELQRLPVDKGLVVFEALEGRGYTDSPRYIYEELVRRGLPLRAVWSYSGDRTDFPEGLNLVRRGSWEYVRALARARYWVDSHGFPSIYPKRAGTRYLQTWHGQAIKHMGFDLPSLRLGSPERQQKHRDMISRWDTLISPSEEFERTFVRANEFTGELLACGLPRNDALVRCDEPEQLERARAARARLQIPDGRRVLLYAPTFRDGNNSGGSIRVDLTELVEKTAHEWIVVVRPHYYERFTVPRELGHGVRDGRTFSDINDLLLASDALLTDYSSVMFDYANLGRPILLFTDDYDEYSTSARGTYYNLPDIAPGPMLTTTGELVDALRDLDRVRKEWTDAYARFQAMFNSRETGRASETVVDLFFGGGNR
;
A
#
# COMPACT_ATOMS: atom_id res chain seq x y z
N MET A 1 -17.01 20.25 68.19
CA MET A 1 -15.69 20.68 68.65
C MET A 1 -15.11 19.61 69.57
N LYS A 2 -13.93 19.07 69.20
CA LYS A 2 -12.88 18.40 70.01
C LYS A 2 -13.32 17.14 70.80
N SER A 3 -12.73 15.95 70.61
CA SER A 3 -11.32 15.68 70.91
C SER A 3 -10.82 14.37 70.26
N LEU A 4 -9.54 14.40 69.89
CA LEU A 4 -8.76 13.32 69.29
C LEU A 4 -8.69 12.06 70.16
N VAL A 5 -8.76 10.88 69.52
CA VAL A 5 -8.16 9.66 70.04
C VAL A 5 -7.02 9.27 69.11
N GLN A 6 -5.80 9.38 69.66
CA GLN A 6 -4.56 8.92 69.05
C GLN A 6 -4.61 7.39 68.87
N TRP A 7 -4.23 6.92 67.68
CA TRP A 7 -3.87 5.53 67.45
C TRP A 7 -2.35 5.45 67.29
N SER A 8 -1.71 4.68 68.17
CA SER A 8 -0.28 4.34 68.14
C SER A 8 -0.16 2.84 68.44
N PRO A 9 0.81 2.15 67.82
CA PRO A 9 0.59 0.89 67.12
C PRO A 9 0.89 -0.33 68.00
N ARG A 10 0.17 -1.43 67.76
CA ARG A 10 0.57 -2.75 68.24
C ARG A 10 1.01 -3.63 67.08
N GLY A 11 2.29 -4.02 67.14
CA GLY A 11 2.76 -5.34 66.74
C GLY A 11 2.93 -5.58 65.25
N ARG A 12 4.02 -5.05 64.67
CA ARG A 12 4.57 -5.55 63.41
C ARG A 12 5.27 -6.88 63.72
N ILE A 13 4.66 -8.00 63.36
CA ILE A 13 5.39 -9.25 63.14
C ILE A 13 5.95 -9.11 61.72
N GLU A 14 7.23 -8.77 61.61
CA GLU A 14 7.95 -8.76 60.34
C GLU A 14 8.16 -10.20 59.89
N ARG A 15 7.25 -10.71 59.05
CA ARG A 15 7.62 -11.76 58.10
C ARG A 15 8.43 -11.10 57.00
N ASN A 16 9.71 -11.47 56.95
CA ASN A 16 10.68 -11.06 55.94
C ASN A 16 10.39 -11.82 54.61
N GLU A 17 9.17 -11.69 54.08
CA GLU A 17 8.82 -12.21 52.75
C GLU A 17 9.17 -11.12 51.73
N GLU A 18 10.15 -11.40 50.86
CA GLU A 18 10.48 -10.51 49.74
C GLU A 18 9.19 -10.22 48.93
N PRO A 19 8.92 -8.95 48.56
CA PRO A 19 7.72 -8.61 47.82
C PRO A 19 7.66 -9.39 46.50
N VAL A 20 6.56 -10.10 46.28
CA VAL A 20 6.36 -10.91 45.07
C VAL A 20 6.17 -9.96 43.87
N PRO A 21 6.99 -10.10 42.81
CA PRO A 21 6.84 -9.30 41.60
C PRO A 21 5.55 -9.66 40.85
N ASP A 22 4.95 -8.69 40.14
CA ASP A 22 3.73 -8.94 39.34
C ASP A 22 4.07 -9.67 38.03
N VAL A 23 5.24 -9.36 37.46
CA VAL A 23 5.71 -9.93 36.18
C VAL A 23 7.17 -10.37 36.29
N THR A 24 7.46 -11.60 35.86
CA THR A 24 8.81 -12.10 35.59
C THR A 24 9.11 -11.93 34.11
N VAL A 25 10.16 -11.19 33.75
CA VAL A 25 10.68 -11.15 32.38
C VAL A 25 11.91 -12.03 32.28
N VAL A 26 11.81 -13.12 31.52
CA VAL A 26 12.92 -14.04 31.23
C VAL A 26 13.69 -13.52 30.03
N VAL A 27 14.91 -13.07 30.28
CA VAL A 27 15.86 -12.61 29.25
C VAL A 27 16.83 -13.74 28.95
N ILE A 28 16.76 -14.34 27.76
CA ILE A 28 17.71 -15.37 27.36
C ILE A 28 18.93 -14.77 26.68
N VAL A 29 20.11 -15.36 26.92
CA VAL A 29 21.36 -14.87 26.34
C VAL A 29 22.36 -15.99 26.09
N TYR A 30 23.09 -15.88 24.97
CA TYR A 30 24.28 -16.66 24.70
C TYR A 30 25.25 -15.82 23.86
N ASN A 31 26.45 -15.57 24.39
CA ASN A 31 27.50 -14.79 23.72
C ASN A 31 27.04 -13.44 23.12
N ASP A 32 26.32 -12.65 23.92
CA ASP A 32 25.74 -11.38 23.47
C ASP A 32 25.93 -10.23 24.47
N ALA A 33 27.16 -10.08 24.96
CA ALA A 33 27.53 -9.07 25.95
C ALA A 33 27.14 -7.64 25.51
N ASP A 34 27.28 -7.34 24.22
CA ASP A 34 27.08 -5.99 23.66
C ASP A 34 25.61 -5.55 23.69
N ARG A 35 24.66 -6.48 23.52
CA ARG A 35 23.23 -6.16 23.44
C ARG A 35 22.46 -6.45 24.73
N LEU A 36 22.95 -7.37 25.57
CA LEU A 36 22.30 -7.75 26.84
C LEU A 36 21.90 -6.54 27.71
N ASN A 37 22.80 -5.58 27.87
CA ASN A 37 22.53 -4.37 28.67
C ASN A 37 21.32 -3.59 28.15
N ARG A 38 21.15 -3.50 26.82
CA ARG A 38 20.01 -2.81 26.21
C ARG A 38 18.70 -3.55 26.49
N ALA A 39 18.68 -4.87 26.29
CA ALA A 39 17.50 -5.69 26.54
C ALA A 39 17.04 -5.57 28.00
N VAL A 40 17.95 -5.76 28.95
CA VAL A 40 17.65 -5.66 30.39
C VAL A 40 17.18 -4.25 30.77
N LEU A 41 17.84 -3.20 30.28
CA LEU A 41 17.40 -1.82 30.54
C LEU A 41 16.01 -1.52 29.97
N SER A 42 15.61 -2.14 28.86
CA SER A 42 14.25 -1.98 28.31
C SER A 42 13.17 -2.51 29.28
N VAL A 43 13.51 -3.54 30.07
CA VAL A 43 12.67 -4.09 31.13
C VAL A 43 12.71 -3.22 32.39
N LEU A 44 13.90 -2.82 32.85
CA LEU A 44 14.05 -2.01 34.06
C LEU A 44 13.40 -0.63 33.93
N HIS A 45 13.30 -0.09 32.71
CA HIS A 45 12.63 1.16 32.38
C HIS A 45 11.12 1.04 32.10
N GLN A 46 10.52 -0.14 32.27
CA GLN A 46 9.07 -0.31 32.16
C GLN A 46 8.33 0.62 33.12
N SER A 47 7.13 1.01 32.69
CA SER A 47 6.20 1.78 33.52
C SER A 47 5.59 0.98 34.68
N LEU A 48 5.62 -0.36 34.60
CA LEU A 48 5.39 -1.25 35.74
C LEU A 48 6.67 -1.34 36.57
N ARG A 49 6.59 -1.07 37.88
CA ARG A 49 7.77 -1.08 38.76
C ARG A 49 7.97 -2.41 39.47
N ASN A 50 6.88 -3.07 39.85
CA ASN A 50 6.89 -4.36 40.55
C ASN A 50 7.08 -5.51 39.56
N LEU A 51 8.31 -5.67 39.06
CA LEU A 51 8.71 -6.74 38.16
C LEU A 51 10.07 -7.31 38.57
N GLU A 52 10.38 -8.51 38.10
CA GLU A 52 11.72 -9.09 38.17
C GLU A 52 12.24 -9.44 36.77
N VAL A 53 13.57 -9.49 36.64
CA VAL A 53 14.27 -9.85 35.41
C VAL A 53 15.13 -11.08 35.71
N ILE A 54 14.91 -12.18 34.99
CA ILE A 54 15.76 -13.36 35.06
C ILE A 54 16.63 -13.40 33.79
N ILE A 55 17.93 -13.13 33.93
CA ILE A 55 18.90 -13.33 32.86
C ILE A 55 19.28 -14.81 32.87
N ALA A 56 18.78 -15.58 31.90
CA ALA A 56 19.07 -16.99 31.72
C ALA A 56 20.16 -17.17 30.65
N ASP A 57 21.37 -17.53 31.08
CA ASP A 57 22.56 -17.64 30.24
C ASP A 57 22.89 -19.09 29.90
N ASP A 58 22.95 -19.38 28.60
CA ASP A 58 23.26 -20.70 28.03
C ASP A 58 24.77 -21.04 28.05
N CYS A 59 25.40 -20.84 29.22
CA CYS A 59 26.82 -21.07 29.42
C CYS A 59 27.72 -20.25 28.45
N SER A 60 27.48 -18.94 28.36
CA SER A 60 28.29 -18.02 27.52
C SER A 60 29.79 -18.09 27.85
N THR A 61 30.62 -17.88 26.82
CA THR A 61 32.08 -17.93 26.87
C THR A 61 32.76 -16.59 26.58
N ASP A 62 31.99 -15.58 26.19
CA ASP A 62 32.44 -14.20 25.98
C ASP A 62 32.32 -13.35 27.28
N SER A 63 32.21 -12.03 27.15
CA SER A 63 32.05 -11.12 28.31
C SER A 63 30.61 -11.10 28.87
N THR A 64 29.68 -11.91 28.36
CA THR A 64 28.28 -11.94 28.82
C THR A 64 28.15 -12.20 30.32
N PRO A 65 28.86 -13.17 30.94
CA PRO A 65 28.73 -13.42 32.37
C PRO A 65 29.13 -12.20 33.23
N ILE A 66 30.15 -11.46 32.79
CA ILE A 66 30.62 -10.23 33.47
C ILE A 66 29.52 -9.16 33.42
N VAL A 67 28.91 -8.95 32.25
CA VAL A 67 27.82 -7.98 32.06
C VAL A 67 26.59 -8.38 32.87
N ALA A 68 26.20 -9.65 32.86
CA ALA A 68 25.04 -10.15 33.61
C ALA A 68 25.22 -10.00 35.13
N GLN A 69 26.40 -10.33 35.65
CA GLN A 69 26.74 -10.13 37.06
C GLN A 69 26.73 -8.65 37.45
N ALA A 70 27.24 -7.77 36.59
CA ALA A 70 27.21 -6.33 36.82
C ALA A 70 25.76 -5.78 36.86
N LEU A 71 24.88 -6.28 35.98
CA LEU A 71 23.46 -5.92 35.96
C LEU A 71 22.73 -6.39 37.23
N GLN A 72 22.98 -7.63 37.66
CA GLN A 72 22.45 -8.15 38.94
C GLN A 72 22.93 -7.34 40.14
N ALA A 73 24.21 -6.94 40.17
CA ALA A 73 24.74 -6.13 41.26
C ALA A 73 24.17 -4.69 41.26
N ALA A 74 23.77 -4.17 40.10
CA ALA A 74 23.28 -2.81 39.94
C ALA A 74 21.79 -2.61 40.27
N ASP A 75 20.95 -3.64 40.12
CA ASP A 75 19.51 -3.55 40.38
C ASP A 75 18.99 -4.84 41.04
N PRO A 76 18.38 -4.76 42.24
CA PRO A 76 17.93 -5.94 42.99
C PRO A 76 16.79 -6.71 42.31
N ARG A 77 16.15 -6.14 41.28
CA ARG A 77 15.14 -6.83 40.48
C ARG A 77 15.74 -7.82 39.48
N VAL A 78 17.05 -7.76 39.23
CA VAL A 78 17.75 -8.61 38.25
C VAL A 78 18.36 -9.81 38.97
N ARG A 79 18.11 -11.02 38.44
CA ARG A 79 18.73 -12.27 38.88
C ARG A 79 19.36 -12.97 37.69
N TYR A 80 20.56 -13.49 37.89
CA TYR A 80 21.35 -14.18 36.88
C TYR A 80 21.34 -15.68 37.16
N VAL A 81 20.90 -16.46 36.17
CA VAL A 81 20.86 -17.92 36.18
C VAL A 81 21.72 -18.40 35.02
N ARG A 82 22.80 -19.12 35.32
CA ARG A 82 23.68 -19.69 34.30
C ARG A 82 23.51 -21.20 34.26
N LEU A 83 23.34 -21.76 33.07
CA LEU A 83 23.29 -23.20 32.86
C LEU A 83 24.69 -23.83 32.98
N ASP A 84 24.75 -25.10 33.38
CA ASP A 84 26.00 -25.83 33.58
C ASP A 84 26.76 -26.09 32.27
N SER A 85 26.03 -26.23 31.15
CA SER A 85 26.57 -26.47 29.83
C SER A 85 25.74 -25.75 28.76
N ASN A 86 26.37 -25.43 27.63
CA ASN A 86 25.66 -24.86 26.49
C ASN A 86 24.68 -25.90 25.90
N SER A 87 23.39 -25.53 25.86
CA SER A 87 22.33 -26.40 25.34
C SER A 87 22.21 -26.37 23.81
N GLY A 88 22.79 -25.35 23.16
CA GLY A 88 22.79 -25.20 21.70
C GLY A 88 21.52 -24.57 21.14
N GLY A 89 20.62 -24.06 21.99
CA GLY A 89 19.35 -23.48 21.57
C GLY A 89 18.72 -22.55 22.62
N CYS A 90 17.59 -21.95 22.27
CA CYS A 90 16.89 -21.00 23.14
C CYS A 90 16.00 -21.70 24.20
N SER A 91 15.70 -22.99 24.03
CA SER A 91 14.75 -23.73 24.85
C SER A 91 15.17 -23.86 26.31
N ALA A 92 16.38 -24.37 26.58
CA ALA A 92 16.81 -24.66 27.95
C ALA A 92 16.96 -23.38 28.80
N PRO A 93 17.54 -22.27 28.29
CA PRO A 93 17.53 -20.99 28.99
C PRO A 93 16.12 -20.47 29.30
N ARG A 94 15.17 -20.55 28.35
CA ARG A 94 13.78 -20.15 28.60
C ARG A 94 13.14 -21.00 29.70
N ASN A 95 13.30 -22.33 29.64
CA ASN A 95 12.80 -23.25 30.65
C ASN A 95 13.41 -22.99 32.04
N ALA A 96 14.71 -22.76 32.12
CA ALA A 96 15.41 -22.42 33.36
C ALA A 96 14.93 -21.08 33.93
N GLY A 97 14.71 -20.08 33.07
CA GLY A 97 14.18 -18.79 33.47
C GLY A 97 12.75 -18.88 34.02
N VAL A 98 11.87 -19.65 33.38
CA VAL A 98 10.51 -19.93 33.89
C VAL A 98 10.57 -20.60 35.25
N ALA A 99 11.43 -21.61 35.42
CA ALA A 99 11.58 -22.33 36.68
C ALA A 99 12.12 -21.44 37.83
N ALA A 100 12.94 -20.44 37.51
CA ALA A 100 13.50 -19.50 38.48
C ALA A 100 12.56 -18.33 38.81
N GLY A 101 11.54 -18.10 37.98
CA GLY A 101 10.55 -17.03 38.13
C GLY A 101 9.63 -17.22 39.32
N ARG A 102 9.19 -16.10 39.91
CA ARG A 102 8.34 -16.07 41.11
C ARG A 102 7.02 -15.33 40.89
N ALA A 103 6.89 -14.57 39.81
CA ALA A 103 5.72 -13.76 39.54
C ALA A 103 4.52 -14.62 39.06
N PRO A 104 3.28 -14.13 39.26
CA PRO A 104 2.09 -14.76 38.70
C PRO A 104 1.99 -14.64 37.18
N TYR A 105 2.77 -13.74 36.55
CA TYR A 105 2.83 -13.58 35.10
C TYR A 105 4.26 -13.66 34.56
N VAL A 106 4.44 -14.25 33.39
CA VAL A 106 5.74 -14.45 32.73
C VAL A 106 5.73 -13.87 31.32
N MET A 107 6.83 -13.22 30.94
CA MET A 107 7.10 -12.71 29.59
C MET A 107 8.52 -13.09 29.17
N PHE A 108 8.75 -13.28 27.86
CA PHE A 108 10.06 -13.64 27.31
C PHE A 108 10.68 -12.49 26.51
N LEU A 109 12.00 -12.35 26.58
CA LEU A 109 12.78 -11.36 25.83
C LEU A 109 14.10 -11.99 25.36
N ASP A 110 14.41 -11.85 24.08
CA ASP A 110 15.71 -12.25 23.54
C ASP A 110 16.74 -11.12 23.74
N SER A 111 18.03 -11.44 23.93
CA SER A 111 19.07 -10.46 24.32
C SER A 111 19.34 -9.37 23.27
N ASP A 112 18.95 -9.59 22.02
CA ASP A 112 19.12 -8.65 20.90
C ASP A 112 17.89 -7.75 20.67
N ASP A 113 16.79 -7.99 21.38
CA ASP A 113 15.51 -7.30 21.25
C ASP A 113 15.20 -6.34 22.43
N GLU A 114 14.04 -5.66 22.38
CA GLU A 114 13.60 -4.70 23.41
C GLU A 114 12.09 -4.73 23.66
N LEU A 115 11.67 -4.42 24.89
CA LEU A 115 10.27 -4.17 25.22
C LEU A 115 9.91 -2.67 25.11
N PRO A 116 8.80 -2.30 24.46
CA PRO A 116 8.22 -0.96 24.54
C PRO A 116 7.91 -0.58 25.99
N LYS A 117 8.10 0.70 26.35
CA LYS A 117 8.03 1.23 27.74
C LYS A 117 6.78 0.84 28.56
N HIS A 118 5.66 0.57 27.88
CA HIS A 118 4.37 0.28 28.50
C HIS A 118 3.91 -1.17 28.33
N ALA A 119 4.73 -2.05 27.74
CA ALA A 119 4.37 -3.43 27.41
C ALA A 119 3.87 -4.20 28.64
N CYS A 120 4.72 -4.38 29.66
CA CYS A 120 4.35 -5.17 30.85
C CYS A 120 3.11 -4.62 31.56
N LYS A 121 3.05 -3.30 31.78
CA LYS A 121 1.91 -2.67 32.49
C LYS A 121 0.60 -2.80 31.71
N SER A 122 0.63 -2.52 30.41
CA SER A 122 -0.58 -2.53 29.59
C SER A 122 -1.16 -3.94 29.45
N MET A 123 -0.30 -4.95 29.26
CA MET A 123 -0.73 -6.35 29.16
C MET A 123 -1.21 -6.89 30.50
N LEU A 124 -0.54 -6.54 31.61
CA LEU A 124 -0.96 -6.95 32.96
C LEU A 124 -2.36 -6.44 33.29
N LEU A 125 -2.64 -5.15 33.03
CA LEU A 125 -3.96 -4.56 33.28
C LEU A 125 -5.08 -5.26 32.48
N VAL A 126 -4.79 -5.69 31.26
CA VAL A 126 -5.75 -6.47 30.47
C VAL A 126 -5.93 -7.86 31.10
N ALA A 127 -4.82 -8.54 31.41
CA ALA A 127 -4.84 -9.89 31.99
C ALA A 127 -5.61 -9.94 33.32
N GLU A 128 -5.39 -8.99 34.21
CA GLU A 128 -6.09 -8.89 35.50
C GLU A 128 -7.57 -8.55 35.34
N ARG A 129 -7.91 -7.66 34.40
CA ARG A 129 -9.29 -7.26 34.14
C ARG A 129 -10.12 -8.39 33.53
N THR A 130 -9.53 -9.20 32.67
CA THR A 130 -10.25 -10.22 31.90
C THR A 130 -10.10 -11.63 32.45
N GLY A 131 -9.05 -11.89 33.25
CA GLY A 131 -8.76 -13.22 33.80
C GLY A 131 -8.31 -14.25 32.76
N VAL A 132 -7.86 -13.80 31.59
CA VAL A 132 -7.42 -14.68 30.48
C VAL A 132 -6.11 -15.41 30.79
N ASP A 133 -5.87 -16.54 30.11
CA ASP A 133 -4.67 -17.37 30.33
C ASP A 133 -3.39 -16.68 29.85
N PHE A 134 -3.48 -15.88 28.79
CA PHE A 134 -2.42 -14.98 28.35
C PHE A 134 -2.96 -13.79 27.54
N VAL A 135 -2.12 -12.78 27.36
CA VAL A 135 -2.35 -11.62 26.49
C VAL A 135 -1.31 -11.62 25.38
N THR A 136 -1.69 -11.40 24.13
CA THR A 136 -0.79 -11.22 22.97
C THR A 136 -0.93 -9.82 22.38
N GLY A 137 0.12 -9.28 21.76
CA GLY A 137 0.10 -7.96 21.14
C GLY A 137 1.03 -7.78 19.95
N GLU A 138 0.89 -6.62 19.30
CA GLU A 138 1.58 -6.27 18.05
C GLU A 138 3.12 -6.26 18.21
N VAL A 139 3.84 -6.66 17.15
CA VAL A 139 5.32 -6.68 17.13
C VAL A 139 5.87 -5.70 16.11
N THR A 140 6.70 -4.77 16.60
CA THR A 140 7.43 -3.84 15.74
C THR A 140 8.76 -4.45 15.30
N ARG A 141 8.95 -4.62 14.00
CA ARG A 141 10.22 -5.00 13.39
C ARG A 141 11.05 -3.78 13.03
N ILE A 142 12.32 -3.75 13.43
CA ILE A 142 13.28 -2.70 13.08
C ILE A 142 14.40 -3.31 12.24
N PHE A 143 14.55 -2.84 11.00
CA PHE A 143 15.63 -3.25 10.10
C PHE A 143 16.85 -2.35 10.35
N GLU A 144 17.88 -2.84 11.04
CA GLU A 144 18.95 -1.99 11.55
C GLU A 144 19.76 -1.27 10.44
N GLU A 145 19.96 -1.91 9.29
CA GLU A 145 20.67 -1.32 8.14
C GLU A 145 19.96 -0.08 7.59
N THR A 146 18.64 -0.15 7.45
CA THR A 146 17.84 0.90 6.80
C THR A 146 17.16 1.84 7.80
N ARG A 147 17.08 1.42 9.06
CA ARG A 147 16.22 1.99 10.11
C ARG A 147 14.74 2.02 9.73
N ALA A 148 14.33 1.23 8.74
CA ALA A 148 12.92 1.06 8.43
C ALA A 148 12.23 0.28 9.55
N THR A 149 10.96 0.59 9.77
CA THR A 149 10.11 -0.14 10.71
C THR A 149 8.99 -0.83 9.94
N GLY A 150 8.54 -1.97 10.44
CA GLY A 150 7.39 -2.70 9.92
C GLY A 150 6.65 -3.42 11.05
N LEU A 151 5.36 -3.66 10.87
CA LEU A 151 4.54 -4.44 11.79
C LEU A 151 4.57 -5.93 11.42
N TRP A 152 4.23 -6.80 12.36
CA TRP A 152 4.24 -8.25 12.19
C TRP A 152 2.80 -8.77 12.25
N TYR A 153 2.25 -9.11 11.08
CA TYR A 153 0.84 -9.50 10.94
C TYR A 153 -0.12 -8.48 11.58
N PRO A 154 -0.10 -7.21 11.14
CA PRO A 154 -0.91 -6.14 11.75
C PRO A 154 -2.39 -6.48 11.82
N ASP A 155 -2.91 -7.18 10.80
CA ASP A 155 -4.32 -7.59 10.72
C ASP A 155 -4.76 -8.49 11.91
N LEU A 156 -3.82 -9.20 12.56
CA LEU A 156 -4.13 -10.00 13.76
C LEU A 156 -4.31 -9.15 15.03
N PHE A 157 -3.91 -7.88 14.99
CA PHE A 157 -3.87 -6.97 16.14
C PHE A 157 -4.58 -5.64 15.82
N ASP A 158 -5.60 -5.65 14.97
CA ASP A 158 -6.31 -4.42 14.59
C ASP A 158 -7.17 -3.83 15.73
N GLU A 159 -7.65 -4.68 16.64
CA GLU A 159 -8.53 -4.26 17.74
C GLU A 159 -8.28 -5.03 19.04
N VAL A 160 -8.87 -4.53 20.13
CA VAL A 160 -8.86 -5.23 21.42
C VAL A 160 -9.93 -6.32 21.37
N ARG A 161 -9.54 -7.58 21.50
CA ARG A 161 -10.46 -8.73 21.46
C ARG A 161 -10.14 -9.73 22.56
N ILE A 162 -11.17 -10.39 23.07
CA ILE A 162 -11.04 -11.61 23.89
C ILE A 162 -11.50 -12.77 23.00
N VAL A 163 -10.69 -13.82 22.94
CA VAL A 163 -10.98 -15.01 22.15
C VAL A 163 -11.17 -16.18 23.11
N GLU A 164 -12.33 -16.82 23.07
CA GLU A 164 -12.62 -18.01 23.89
C GLU A 164 -12.18 -19.28 23.14
N GLY A 165 -10.92 -19.65 23.36
CA GLY A 165 -10.26 -20.77 22.70
C GLY A 165 -9.90 -20.48 21.24
N VAL A 166 -8.77 -21.01 20.78
CA VAL A 166 -8.23 -20.73 19.43
C VAL A 166 -9.20 -21.09 18.29
N ARG A 167 -10.19 -21.94 18.53
CA ARG A 167 -11.24 -22.30 17.54
C ARG A 167 -12.06 -21.11 17.04
N GLN A 168 -12.23 -20.07 17.86
CA GLN A 168 -12.93 -18.85 17.46
C GLN A 168 -12.07 -17.89 16.64
N ALA A 169 -10.77 -18.13 16.57
CA ALA A 169 -9.81 -17.32 15.82
C ALA A 169 -8.57 -18.17 15.45
N PRO A 170 -8.72 -19.20 14.60
CA PRO A 170 -7.61 -20.10 14.27
C PRO A 170 -6.48 -19.42 13.50
N GLU A 171 -6.72 -18.24 12.90
CA GLU A 171 -5.71 -17.41 12.26
C GLU A 171 -4.54 -17.03 13.19
N TYR A 172 -4.70 -17.09 14.52
CA TYR A 172 -3.62 -16.83 15.47
C TYR A 172 -2.49 -17.88 15.47
N PHE A 173 -2.64 -19.01 14.77
CA PHE A 173 -1.49 -19.89 14.48
C PHE A 173 -0.37 -19.16 13.71
N HIS A 174 -0.69 -18.08 12.98
CA HIS A 174 0.30 -17.21 12.33
C HIS A 174 1.18 -16.44 13.35
N ASP A 175 0.64 -16.09 14.52
CA ASP A 175 1.36 -15.45 15.61
C ASP A 175 2.13 -16.47 16.47
N HIS A 176 3.11 -17.12 15.85
CA HIS A 176 3.91 -18.19 16.44
C HIS A 176 5.02 -17.73 17.40
N LEU A 177 5.15 -16.42 17.63
CA LEU A 177 6.19 -15.88 18.51
C LEU A 177 5.82 -16.15 19.97
N SER A 178 6.78 -16.58 20.78
CA SER A 178 6.54 -16.76 22.21
C SER A 178 6.70 -15.44 23.01
N THR A 179 7.37 -14.45 22.43
CA THR A 179 7.89 -13.24 23.11
C THR A 179 6.92 -12.06 23.18
N ASN A 180 5.95 -11.97 22.28
CA ASN A 180 4.93 -10.91 22.27
C ASN A 180 3.75 -11.17 23.21
N LYS A 181 3.96 -12.02 24.22
CA LYS A 181 2.90 -12.56 25.08
C LYS A 181 3.24 -12.42 26.56
N LEU A 182 2.20 -12.14 27.35
CA LEU A 182 2.23 -12.18 28.81
C LEU A 182 1.37 -13.35 29.27
N TYR A 183 1.99 -14.39 29.82
CA TYR A 183 1.34 -15.63 30.23
C TYR A 183 1.07 -15.64 31.72
N ARG A 184 -0.03 -16.25 32.17
CA ARG A 184 -0.17 -16.62 33.58
C ARG A 184 0.77 -17.79 33.91
N ALA A 185 1.49 -17.69 35.02
CA ALA A 185 2.42 -18.73 35.45
C ALA A 185 1.69 -20.03 35.82
N ASP A 186 0.50 -19.94 36.42
CA ASP A 186 -0.34 -21.11 36.72
C ASP A 186 -0.88 -21.78 35.44
N PHE A 187 -1.11 -21.04 34.37
CA PHE A 187 -1.45 -21.58 33.05
C PHE A 187 -0.30 -22.40 32.46
N ILE A 188 0.93 -21.89 32.51
CA ILE A 188 2.12 -22.63 32.10
C ILE A 188 2.25 -23.92 32.95
N ALA A 189 2.11 -23.80 34.26
CA ALA A 189 2.26 -24.94 35.18
C ALA A 189 1.17 -26.00 35.02
N ARG A 190 -0.11 -25.61 34.93
CA ARG A 190 -1.26 -26.55 34.87
C ARG A 190 -1.23 -27.43 33.62
N HIS A 191 -0.61 -26.95 32.54
CA HIS A 191 -0.47 -27.68 31.28
C HIS A 191 0.93 -28.21 31.03
N GLY A 192 1.88 -27.99 31.95
CA GLY A 192 3.27 -28.41 31.77
C GLY A 192 3.92 -27.82 30.52
N LEU A 193 3.56 -26.59 30.13
CA LEU A 193 4.10 -25.94 28.93
C LEU A 193 5.60 -25.72 29.09
N ARG A 194 6.40 -26.28 28.18
CA ARG A 194 7.85 -26.14 28.14
C ARG A 194 8.33 -26.00 26.70
N PHE A 195 9.44 -25.29 26.52
CA PHE A 195 10.10 -25.24 25.23
C PHE A 195 10.82 -26.58 24.99
N PRO A 196 10.56 -27.28 23.87
CA PRO A 196 11.25 -28.54 23.56
C PRO A 196 12.75 -28.29 23.37
N GLU A 197 13.59 -29.04 24.08
CA GLU A 197 15.04 -28.95 23.99
C GLU A 197 15.59 -29.80 22.83
N GLY A 198 16.74 -29.40 22.27
CA GLY A 198 17.39 -30.12 21.17
C GLY A 198 16.77 -29.89 19.78
N ILE A 199 15.82 -28.96 19.63
CA ILE A 199 15.23 -28.57 18.35
C ILE A 199 15.31 -27.06 18.15
N HIS A 200 15.42 -26.59 16.90
CA HIS A 200 15.26 -25.19 16.55
C HIS A 200 13.79 -24.88 16.22
N TYR A 201 13.38 -23.60 16.38
CA TYR A 201 11.98 -23.16 16.20
C TYR A 201 11.02 -23.75 17.23
N GLU A 202 11.55 -24.00 18.43
CA GLU A 202 10.85 -24.49 19.61
C GLU A 202 9.66 -23.61 20.02
N ASP A 203 9.73 -22.31 19.69
CA ASP A 203 8.73 -21.29 19.99
C ASP A 203 7.41 -21.57 19.26
N GLN A 204 7.47 -22.14 18.05
CA GLN A 204 6.26 -22.48 17.31
C GLN A 204 5.46 -23.59 17.99
N LEU A 205 6.13 -24.63 18.52
CA LEU A 205 5.44 -25.70 19.24
C LEU A 205 4.87 -25.17 20.56
N PHE A 206 5.68 -24.45 21.35
CA PHE A 206 5.24 -23.86 22.61
C PHE A 206 4.00 -22.97 22.41
N THR A 207 4.05 -22.10 21.40
CA THR A 207 2.97 -21.14 21.13
C THR A 207 1.72 -21.84 20.56
N ALA A 208 1.87 -22.84 19.69
CA ALA A 208 0.76 -23.65 19.22
C ALA A 208 0.08 -24.40 20.37
N GLN A 209 0.85 -24.95 21.32
CA GLN A 209 0.32 -25.57 22.53
C GLN A 209 -0.39 -24.54 23.42
N ALA A 210 0.19 -23.36 23.61
CA ALA A 210 -0.42 -22.29 24.40
C ALA A 210 -1.78 -21.85 23.82
N TYR A 211 -1.87 -21.60 22.52
CA TYR A 211 -3.13 -21.25 21.86
C TYR A 211 -4.18 -22.38 21.97
N THR A 212 -3.75 -23.63 21.77
CA THR A 212 -4.66 -24.79 21.77
C THR A 212 -5.19 -25.11 23.18
N LEU A 213 -4.37 -24.92 24.22
CA LEU A 213 -4.73 -25.29 25.61
C LEU A 213 -5.36 -24.14 26.41
N ALA A 214 -5.24 -22.89 25.95
CA ALA A 214 -5.86 -21.77 26.61
C ALA A 214 -7.39 -21.82 26.51
N ARG A 215 -8.06 -21.55 27.64
CA ARG A 215 -9.52 -21.37 27.69
C ARG A 215 -9.92 -20.08 27.00
N SER A 216 -9.11 -19.03 27.21
CA SER A 216 -9.27 -17.75 26.55
C SER A 216 -7.98 -16.95 26.57
N PHE A 217 -7.77 -16.10 25.57
CA PHE A 217 -6.67 -15.15 25.50
C PHE A 217 -7.17 -13.76 25.07
N ALA A 218 -6.42 -12.72 25.41
CA ALA A 218 -6.72 -11.35 24.96
C ALA A 218 -5.70 -10.87 23.93
N VAL A 219 -6.18 -10.05 23.01
CA VAL A 219 -5.40 -9.44 21.93
C VAL A 219 -5.39 -7.94 22.14
N VAL A 220 -4.23 -7.31 22.03
CA VAL A 220 -4.09 -5.86 22.13
C VAL A 220 -3.45 -5.25 20.89
N PRO A 221 -3.96 -4.10 20.38
CA PRO A 221 -3.52 -3.55 19.10
C PRO A 221 -2.25 -2.69 19.17
N TRP A 222 -1.70 -2.50 20.37
CA TRP A 222 -0.50 -1.68 20.55
C TRP A 222 0.77 -2.54 20.57
N PRO A 223 1.92 -1.99 20.12
CA PRO A 223 3.18 -2.71 20.16
C PRO A 223 3.59 -3.13 21.58
N VAL A 224 3.90 -4.42 21.75
CA VAL A 224 4.38 -5.00 23.02
C VAL A 224 5.77 -5.62 22.92
N TYR A 225 6.31 -5.76 21.71
CA TYR A 225 7.65 -6.31 21.47
C TYR A 225 8.33 -5.58 20.31
N THR A 226 9.64 -5.34 20.42
CA THR A 226 10.46 -4.74 19.36
C THR A 226 11.50 -5.73 18.88
N TRP A 227 11.26 -6.31 17.72
CA TRP A 227 12.14 -7.29 17.08
C TRP A 227 13.16 -6.60 16.16
N ARG A 228 14.46 -6.71 16.47
CA ARG A 228 15.55 -6.10 15.72
C ARG A 228 16.19 -7.09 14.76
N LEU A 229 16.18 -6.74 13.47
CA LEU A 229 16.76 -7.55 12.41
C LEU A 229 18.14 -6.98 12.04
N SER A 230 19.20 -7.66 12.50
CA SER A 230 20.59 -7.37 12.14
C SER A 230 20.86 -7.70 10.66
N ALA A 231 21.79 -6.94 10.06
CA ALA A 231 22.26 -7.16 8.69
C ALA A 231 23.64 -7.83 8.61
N ASP A 232 24.30 -8.07 9.76
CA ASP A 232 25.60 -8.71 9.79
C ASP A 232 25.44 -10.24 9.68
N ALA A 233 26.05 -10.81 8.63
CA ALA A 233 26.02 -12.24 8.30
C ALA A 233 26.53 -13.14 9.45
N ALA A 234 27.42 -12.63 10.30
CA ALA A 234 27.92 -13.35 11.47
C ALA A 234 26.92 -13.36 12.65
N SER A 235 25.88 -12.52 12.60
CA SER A 235 24.85 -12.34 13.63
C SER A 235 23.42 -12.62 13.14
N LEU A 236 23.28 -13.23 11.96
CA LEU A 236 21.94 -13.56 11.43
C LEU A 236 21.26 -14.56 12.35
N SER A 237 20.04 -14.25 12.77
CA SER A 237 19.21 -15.19 13.52
C SER A 237 19.01 -16.50 12.72
N ILE A 238 18.72 -17.59 13.43
CA ILE A 238 18.45 -18.91 12.83
C ILE A 238 17.40 -18.78 11.71
N SER A 239 16.31 -18.04 11.98
CA SER A 239 15.24 -17.70 11.03
C SER A 239 15.68 -16.94 9.77
N SER A 240 16.80 -16.24 9.83
CA SER A 240 17.36 -15.46 8.71
C SER A 240 18.38 -16.25 7.88
N SER A 241 18.91 -17.35 8.42
CA SER A 241 19.87 -18.25 7.76
C SER A 241 19.21 -19.27 6.81
N ARG A 242 18.35 -18.79 5.90
CA ARG A 242 17.49 -19.63 5.01
C ARG A 242 18.23 -20.50 4.00
N HIS A 243 19.54 -20.29 3.84
CA HIS A 243 20.40 -21.10 2.99
C HIS A 243 20.77 -22.44 3.63
N LYS A 244 20.60 -22.62 4.95
CA LYS A 244 20.92 -23.87 5.64
C LYS A 244 19.76 -24.85 5.50
N LEU A 245 20.01 -26.03 4.92
CA LEU A 245 18.99 -27.08 4.79
C LEU A 245 18.55 -27.64 6.15
N GLN A 246 19.43 -27.62 7.16
CA GLN A 246 19.06 -28.01 8.53
C GLN A 246 17.87 -27.21 9.05
N ASN A 247 17.82 -25.90 8.78
CA ASN A 247 16.70 -25.05 9.17
C ASN A 247 15.37 -25.46 8.52
N VAL A 248 15.41 -26.03 7.31
CA VAL A 248 14.22 -26.58 6.63
C VAL A 248 13.77 -27.84 7.36
N ALA A 249 14.70 -28.75 7.64
CA ALA A 249 14.43 -29.98 8.36
C ALA A 249 13.84 -29.70 9.76
N ASP A 250 14.40 -28.74 10.51
CA ASP A 250 13.92 -28.38 11.83
C ASP A 250 12.50 -27.80 11.80
N ARG A 251 12.16 -26.95 10.82
CA ARG A 251 10.79 -26.43 10.65
C ARG A 251 9.79 -27.53 10.35
N ILE A 252 10.16 -28.49 9.50
CA ILE A 252 9.32 -29.65 9.18
C ILE A 252 9.15 -30.53 10.42
N ALA A 253 10.23 -30.76 11.18
CA ALA A 253 10.19 -31.54 12.42
C ALA A 253 9.26 -30.89 13.45
N VAL A 254 9.37 -29.58 13.66
CA VAL A 254 8.47 -28.83 14.54
C VAL A 254 7.02 -28.88 14.05
N ALA A 255 6.79 -28.72 12.75
CA ALA A 255 5.44 -28.79 12.20
C ALA A 255 4.79 -30.17 12.45
N ARG A 256 5.57 -31.27 12.30
CA ARG A 256 5.13 -32.63 12.65
C ARG A 256 4.90 -32.82 14.15
N LEU A 257 5.71 -32.20 15.01
CA LEU A 257 5.48 -32.24 16.46
C LEU A 257 4.17 -31.54 16.83
N ILE A 258 3.84 -30.42 16.17
CA ILE A 258 2.56 -29.74 16.35
C ILE A 258 1.42 -30.65 15.86
N ASP A 259 1.56 -31.28 14.70
CA ASP A 259 0.55 -32.21 14.16
C ASP A 259 0.29 -33.37 15.14
N GLN A 260 1.34 -33.98 15.68
CA GLN A 260 1.24 -35.03 16.70
C GLN A 260 0.54 -34.53 17.96
N PHE A 261 0.91 -33.35 18.46
CA PHE A 261 0.27 -32.73 19.62
C PHE A 261 -1.22 -32.47 19.39
N LEU A 262 -1.61 -31.92 18.24
CA LEU A 262 -3.01 -31.65 17.91
C LEU A 262 -3.83 -32.95 17.87
N ILE A 263 -3.28 -34.02 17.30
CA ILE A 263 -3.93 -35.33 17.28
C ILE A 263 -4.07 -35.89 18.70
N GLN A 264 -2.98 -35.93 19.47
CA GLN A 264 -2.96 -36.53 20.81
C GLN A 264 -3.81 -35.76 21.83
N SER A 265 -3.95 -34.44 21.66
CA SER A 265 -4.78 -33.59 22.53
C SER A 265 -6.26 -33.55 22.12
N GLY A 266 -6.67 -34.27 21.07
CA GLY A 266 -8.06 -34.30 20.59
C GLY A 266 -8.47 -33.06 19.78
N ASN A 267 -7.50 -32.34 19.21
CA ASN A 267 -7.68 -31.11 18.43
C ASN A 267 -7.25 -31.26 16.96
N ALA A 268 -7.39 -32.46 16.39
CA ALA A 268 -6.97 -32.76 15.02
C ALA A 268 -7.64 -31.88 13.96
N ASP A 269 -8.83 -31.36 14.25
CA ASP A 269 -9.58 -30.46 13.39
C ASP A 269 -9.00 -29.03 13.31
N LEU A 270 -8.04 -28.68 14.17
CA LEU A 270 -7.24 -27.44 14.04
C LEU A 270 -6.08 -27.57 13.04
N ARG A 271 -5.76 -28.80 12.61
CA ARG A 271 -4.62 -29.08 11.73
C ARG A 271 -4.65 -28.27 10.41
N PRO A 272 -5.80 -28.10 9.71
CA PRO A 272 -5.84 -27.30 8.49
C PRO A 272 -5.33 -25.87 8.65
N PHE A 273 -5.65 -25.20 9.75
CA PHE A 273 -5.22 -23.81 9.99
C PHE A 273 -3.73 -23.71 10.28
N LYS A 274 -3.19 -24.69 11.01
CA LYS A 274 -1.75 -24.79 11.26
C LYS A 274 -0.98 -25.16 9.98
N ASP A 275 -1.51 -26.06 9.16
CA ASP A 275 -0.96 -26.38 7.84
C ASP A 275 -0.99 -25.16 6.91
N GLU A 276 -2.09 -24.41 6.90
CA GLU A 276 -2.20 -23.15 6.15
C GLU A 276 -1.08 -22.19 6.56
N LYS A 277 -0.84 -22.04 7.88
CA LYS A 277 0.27 -21.23 8.39
C LYS A 277 1.60 -21.74 7.85
N PHE A 278 1.85 -23.05 7.87
CA PHE A 278 3.09 -23.63 7.33
C PHE A 278 3.27 -23.27 5.86
N LEU A 279 2.22 -23.40 5.04
CA LEU A 279 2.27 -23.06 3.63
C LEU A 279 2.50 -21.56 3.42
N ARG A 280 1.68 -20.70 4.03
CA ARG A 280 1.69 -19.24 3.80
C ARG A 280 2.85 -18.51 4.46
N HIS A 281 3.43 -19.08 5.52
CA HIS A 281 4.56 -18.51 6.25
C HIS A 281 5.86 -19.28 6.01
N ASP A 282 5.98 -20.49 6.58
CA ASP A 282 7.26 -21.21 6.66
C ASP A 282 7.79 -21.58 5.28
N LEU A 283 6.98 -22.26 4.48
CA LEU A 283 7.33 -22.65 3.12
C LEU A 283 7.55 -21.41 2.24
N ARG A 284 6.68 -20.40 2.37
CA ARG A 284 6.74 -19.18 1.57
C ARG A 284 8.10 -18.47 1.67
N LEU A 285 8.75 -18.51 2.84
CA LEU A 285 10.09 -17.94 3.04
C LEU A 285 11.15 -18.59 2.13
N TYR A 286 11.11 -19.92 1.98
CA TYR A 286 12.06 -20.66 1.15
C TYR A 286 11.72 -20.59 -0.33
N LEU A 287 10.43 -20.57 -0.68
CA LEU A 287 10.02 -20.37 -2.08
C LEU A 287 10.51 -19.01 -2.62
N GLY A 288 10.58 -17.98 -1.79
CA GLY A 288 11.16 -16.68 -2.18
C GLY A 288 12.67 -16.71 -2.45
N ASP A 289 13.39 -17.65 -1.84
CA ASP A 289 14.83 -17.83 -2.00
C ASP A 289 15.17 -18.80 -3.15
N LEU A 290 14.22 -19.68 -3.51
CA LEU A 290 14.37 -20.74 -4.51
C LEU A 290 15.02 -20.27 -5.83
N PRO A 291 14.69 -19.09 -6.41
CA PRO A 291 15.32 -18.63 -7.65
C PRO A 291 16.83 -18.36 -7.55
N PHE A 292 17.38 -18.24 -6.34
CA PHE A 292 18.76 -17.84 -6.03
C PHE A 292 19.62 -18.99 -5.51
N ARG A 293 19.06 -20.20 -5.44
CA ARG A 293 19.77 -21.40 -5.01
C ARG A 293 20.33 -22.16 -6.21
N ASP A 294 21.37 -22.94 -5.97
CA ASP A 294 21.88 -23.86 -6.97
C ASP A 294 20.97 -25.09 -7.08
N ARG A 295 21.27 -25.94 -8.06
CA ARG A 295 20.49 -27.13 -8.36
C ARG A 295 20.57 -28.16 -7.22
N GLU A 296 21.77 -28.38 -6.67
CA GLU A 296 22.00 -29.36 -5.59
C GLU A 296 21.18 -29.00 -4.35
N TRP A 297 21.22 -27.73 -3.93
CA TRP A 297 20.41 -27.26 -2.81
C TRP A 297 18.92 -27.45 -3.08
N THR A 298 18.47 -27.17 -4.31
CA THR A 298 17.05 -27.27 -4.69
C THR A 298 16.56 -28.71 -4.69
N GLU A 299 17.39 -29.65 -5.17
CA GLU A 299 17.10 -31.09 -5.12
C GLU A 299 16.96 -31.57 -3.67
N ARG A 300 17.93 -31.25 -2.81
CA ARG A 300 17.87 -31.59 -1.38
C ARG A 300 16.71 -30.94 -0.64
N PHE A 301 16.38 -29.69 -0.99
CA PHE A 301 15.23 -28.99 -0.44
C PHE A 301 13.91 -29.70 -0.79
N ALA A 302 13.74 -30.10 -2.05
CA ALA A 302 12.56 -30.85 -2.49
C ALA A 302 12.48 -32.23 -1.82
N GLU A 303 13.59 -32.96 -1.69
CA GLU A 303 13.66 -34.25 -0.98
C GLU A 303 13.18 -34.16 0.47
N LEU A 304 13.58 -33.11 1.21
CA LEU A 304 13.17 -32.91 2.60
C LEU A 304 11.70 -32.50 2.72
N LEU A 305 11.24 -31.62 1.83
CA LEU A 305 9.94 -30.98 1.91
C LEU A 305 8.79 -31.86 1.41
N THR A 306 8.99 -32.59 0.32
CA THR A 306 7.93 -33.31 -0.40
C THR A 306 7.16 -34.30 0.49
N PRO A 307 7.81 -35.16 1.30
CA PRO A 307 7.09 -36.09 2.18
C PRO A 307 6.14 -35.38 3.15
N TYR A 308 6.52 -34.19 3.62
CA TYR A 308 5.67 -33.42 4.52
C TYR A 308 4.51 -32.75 3.79
N LEU A 309 4.73 -32.25 2.57
CA LEU A 309 3.63 -31.68 1.77
C LEU A 309 2.58 -32.72 1.38
N ASP A 310 2.97 -33.98 1.20
CA ASP A 310 2.01 -35.07 0.95
C ASP A 310 1.14 -35.38 2.18
N GLU A 311 1.56 -34.97 3.38
CA GLU A 311 0.80 -35.11 4.63
C GLU A 311 -0.17 -33.93 4.89
N VAL A 312 -0.02 -32.81 4.17
CA VAL A 312 -0.79 -31.57 4.38
C VAL A 312 -2.25 -31.73 3.96
N THR A 313 -3.15 -31.18 4.76
CA THR A 313 -4.60 -31.21 4.50
C THR A 313 -5.00 -30.43 3.24
N THR A 314 -6.03 -30.90 2.52
CA THR A 314 -6.48 -30.24 1.27
C THR A 314 -7.13 -28.88 1.55
N GLU A 315 -7.79 -28.75 2.70
CA GLU A 315 -8.42 -27.52 3.18
C GLU A 315 -7.39 -26.40 3.38
N ALA A 316 -6.17 -26.74 3.83
CA ALA A 316 -5.08 -25.78 4.01
C ALA A 316 -4.55 -25.20 2.68
N ILE A 317 -4.77 -25.90 1.56
CA ILE A 317 -4.27 -25.51 0.23
C ILE A 317 -5.20 -24.47 -0.42
N VAL A 318 -6.50 -24.51 -0.12
CA VAL A 318 -7.52 -23.61 -0.69
C VAL A 318 -7.15 -22.11 -0.55
N PRO A 319 -6.79 -21.61 0.65
CA PRO A 319 -6.45 -20.18 0.85
C PRO A 319 -5.07 -19.78 0.31
N VAL A 320 -4.27 -20.73 -0.21
CA VAL A 320 -2.93 -20.47 -0.74
C VAL A 320 -3.01 -19.95 -2.18
N SER A 321 -2.20 -18.93 -2.51
CA SER A 321 -2.21 -18.32 -3.84
C SER A 321 -1.87 -19.33 -4.94
N ARG A 322 -2.45 -19.13 -6.13
CA ARG A 322 -2.24 -20.01 -7.29
C ARG A 322 -0.77 -20.22 -7.62
N GLU A 323 0.05 -19.16 -7.64
CA GLU A 323 1.49 -19.26 -7.92
C GLU A 323 2.22 -20.13 -6.90
N GLN A 324 1.84 -20.03 -5.63
CA GLN A 324 2.47 -20.83 -4.60
C GLN A 324 2.06 -22.30 -4.69
N ARG A 325 0.79 -22.59 -5.05
CA ARG A 325 0.34 -23.96 -5.33
C ARG A 325 1.05 -24.56 -6.54
N ILE A 326 1.24 -23.78 -7.60
CA ILE A 326 2.06 -24.15 -8.77
C ILE A 326 3.50 -24.50 -8.33
N CYS A 327 4.14 -23.66 -7.51
CA CYS A 327 5.49 -23.95 -7.01
C CYS A 327 5.55 -25.25 -6.20
N GLN A 328 4.57 -25.48 -5.33
CA GLN A 328 4.48 -26.69 -4.50
C GLN A 328 4.34 -27.94 -5.36
N TYR A 329 3.40 -27.94 -6.30
CA TYR A 329 3.20 -29.04 -7.21
C TYR A 329 4.46 -29.34 -8.03
N LEU A 330 5.11 -28.31 -8.59
CA LEU A 330 6.34 -28.48 -9.39
C LEU A 330 7.52 -29.01 -8.57
N LEU A 331 7.62 -28.68 -7.28
CA LEU A 331 8.61 -29.26 -6.38
C LEU A 331 8.34 -30.74 -6.13
N ARG A 332 7.09 -31.10 -5.77
CA ARG A 332 6.66 -32.48 -5.51
C ARG A 332 6.79 -33.38 -6.75
N SER A 333 6.53 -32.82 -7.93
CA SER A 333 6.64 -33.54 -9.20
C SER A 333 8.07 -33.60 -9.76
N GLY A 334 9.08 -33.10 -9.04
CA GLY A 334 10.48 -33.06 -9.47
C GLY A 334 10.80 -32.09 -10.62
N ARG A 335 9.87 -31.20 -10.99
CA ARG A 335 10.04 -30.18 -12.06
C ARG A 335 10.76 -28.94 -11.51
N LEU A 336 11.93 -29.15 -10.90
CA LEU A 336 12.64 -28.15 -10.09
C LEU A 336 12.99 -26.87 -10.86
N GLY A 337 13.41 -26.98 -12.12
CA GLY A 337 13.71 -25.81 -12.96
C GLY A 337 12.50 -24.89 -13.14
N GLU A 338 11.32 -25.47 -13.35
CA GLU A 338 10.07 -24.72 -13.48
C GLU A 338 9.61 -24.16 -12.13
N ALA A 339 9.81 -24.89 -11.03
CA ALA A 339 9.51 -24.38 -9.68
C ALA A 339 10.32 -23.12 -9.37
N MET A 340 11.62 -23.11 -9.70
CA MET A 340 12.48 -21.92 -9.54
C MET A 340 12.01 -20.74 -10.41
N GLU A 341 11.50 -21.02 -11.62
CA GLU A 341 10.98 -19.99 -12.52
C GLU A 341 9.65 -19.41 -12.06
N ALA A 342 8.75 -20.27 -11.58
CA ALA A 342 7.46 -19.89 -11.01
C ALA A 342 7.66 -19.10 -9.71
N ALA A 343 8.62 -19.49 -8.88
CA ALA A 343 8.97 -18.78 -7.65
C ALA A 343 9.35 -17.30 -7.88
N ARG A 344 9.86 -16.94 -9.06
CA ARG A 344 10.14 -15.53 -9.41
C ARG A 344 8.88 -14.67 -9.56
N SER A 345 7.73 -15.28 -9.78
CA SER A 345 6.43 -14.61 -9.88
C SER A 345 5.75 -14.38 -8.53
N LEU A 346 6.26 -14.98 -7.45
CA LEU A 346 5.75 -14.78 -6.09
C LEU A 346 5.85 -13.29 -5.72
N ASP A 347 4.76 -12.72 -5.19
CA ASP A 347 4.55 -11.28 -4.92
C ASP A 347 4.52 -10.36 -6.16
N ARG A 348 4.53 -10.91 -7.38
CA ARG A 348 4.60 -10.14 -8.63
C ARG A 348 3.65 -10.74 -9.68
N PRO A 349 2.33 -10.55 -9.52
CA PRO A 349 1.33 -11.20 -10.37
C PRO A 349 1.45 -10.84 -11.86
N ARG A 350 2.11 -9.72 -12.20
CA ARG A 350 2.35 -9.32 -13.60
C ARG A 350 3.48 -10.09 -14.31
N ILE A 351 4.25 -10.93 -13.61
CA ILE A 351 5.28 -11.77 -14.24
C ILE A 351 4.61 -12.99 -14.84
N ALA A 352 4.58 -13.05 -16.17
CA ALA A 352 4.02 -14.19 -16.89
C ALA A 352 4.82 -15.50 -16.67
N PRO A 353 4.16 -16.67 -16.84
CA PRO A 353 4.87 -17.92 -17.07
C PRO A 353 5.72 -17.85 -18.34
N ARG A 354 6.81 -18.63 -18.39
CA ARG A 354 7.59 -18.79 -19.64
C ARG A 354 6.81 -19.54 -20.72
N ARG A 355 5.91 -20.44 -20.32
CA ARG A 355 5.12 -21.28 -21.21
C ARG A 355 3.75 -21.54 -20.60
N VAL A 356 2.76 -21.66 -21.46
CA VAL A 356 1.43 -22.17 -21.12
C VAL A 356 1.05 -23.25 -22.12
N SER A 357 0.31 -24.25 -21.67
CA SER A 357 -0.32 -25.25 -22.53
C SER A 357 -1.83 -24.98 -22.56
N ARG A 358 -2.45 -25.10 -23.73
CA ARG A 358 -3.89 -24.89 -23.92
C ARG A 358 -4.50 -26.16 -24.49
N GLU A 359 -5.38 -26.83 -23.75
CA GLU A 359 -6.01 -28.08 -24.14
C GLU A 359 -7.47 -28.11 -23.68
N SER A 360 -8.40 -28.50 -24.56
CA SER A 360 -9.84 -28.62 -24.24
C SER A 360 -10.46 -27.38 -23.57
N GLY A 361 -10.05 -26.18 -23.99
CA GLY A 361 -10.54 -24.90 -23.44
C GLY A 361 -9.93 -24.49 -22.10
N ARG A 362 -9.01 -25.29 -21.55
CA ARG A 362 -8.25 -24.96 -20.33
C ARG A 362 -6.85 -24.46 -20.64
N THR A 363 -6.33 -23.61 -19.79
CA THR A 363 -4.96 -23.10 -19.85
C THR A 363 -4.17 -23.54 -18.63
N TYR A 364 -3.06 -24.24 -18.84
CA TYR A 364 -2.20 -24.73 -17.77
C TYR A 364 -0.84 -24.02 -17.76
N TRP A 365 -0.29 -23.82 -16.56
CA TRP A 365 1.06 -23.32 -16.36
C TRP A 365 2.11 -24.35 -16.79
N GLY A 366 3.03 -23.94 -17.67
CA GLY A 366 4.12 -24.78 -18.14
C GLY A 366 3.72 -25.75 -19.26
N HIS A 367 4.62 -26.70 -19.54
CA HIS A 367 4.46 -27.72 -20.58
C HIS A 367 5.24 -28.99 -20.19
N PRO A 368 4.76 -30.21 -20.47
CA PRO A 368 3.49 -30.54 -21.15
C PRO A 368 2.26 -30.29 -20.27
N SER A 369 1.09 -30.35 -20.90
CA SER A 369 -0.21 -30.32 -20.21
C SER A 369 -0.32 -31.49 -19.22
N PRO A 370 -0.91 -31.27 -18.03
CA PRO A 370 -1.02 -32.29 -16.99
C PRO A 370 -2.20 -33.25 -17.20
N ASN A 371 -2.84 -33.32 -18.37
CA ASN A 371 -4.12 -34.01 -18.61
C ASN A 371 -4.21 -35.51 -18.18
N HIS A 372 -3.09 -36.15 -17.82
CA HIS A 372 -3.05 -37.52 -17.26
C HIS A 372 -2.83 -37.57 -15.74
N ASP A 373 -2.63 -36.43 -15.09
CA ASP A 373 -2.47 -36.24 -13.66
C ASP A 373 -3.59 -35.32 -13.13
N ALA A 374 -4.46 -35.87 -12.29
CA ALA A 374 -5.59 -35.16 -11.71
C ALA A 374 -5.13 -34.02 -10.78
N GLU A 375 -4.03 -34.20 -10.06
CA GLU A 375 -3.49 -33.16 -9.18
C GLU A 375 -2.87 -32.02 -10.00
N GLY A 376 -1.99 -32.34 -10.95
CA GLY A 376 -1.44 -31.37 -11.88
C GLY A 376 -2.51 -30.61 -12.66
N SER A 377 -3.57 -31.29 -13.10
CA SER A 377 -4.71 -30.67 -13.79
C SER A 377 -5.52 -29.71 -12.91
N ARG A 378 -5.41 -29.82 -11.58
CA ARG A 378 -6.04 -28.88 -10.64
C ARG A 378 -5.10 -27.74 -10.27
N GLU A 379 -3.83 -28.04 -9.98
CA GLU A 379 -2.89 -27.07 -9.44
C GLU A 379 -2.27 -26.17 -10.50
N LEU A 380 -1.98 -26.70 -11.69
CA LEU A 380 -1.43 -25.93 -12.81
C LEU A 380 -2.49 -25.22 -13.65
N ASP A 381 -3.78 -25.47 -13.43
CA ASP A 381 -4.86 -24.78 -14.14
C ASP A 381 -4.86 -23.30 -13.75
N ILE A 382 -4.70 -22.44 -14.76
CA ILE A 382 -4.71 -20.98 -14.66
C ILE A 382 -5.78 -20.39 -15.60
N SER A 383 -6.78 -21.18 -15.98
CA SER A 383 -7.88 -20.72 -16.85
C SER A 383 -8.61 -19.51 -16.26
N GLU A 384 -8.70 -19.43 -14.93
CA GLU A 384 -9.28 -18.31 -14.19
C GLU A 384 -8.50 -16.99 -14.35
N TRP A 385 -7.31 -17.02 -14.97
CA TRP A 385 -6.57 -15.79 -15.30
C TRP A 385 -7.05 -15.14 -16.59
N HIS A 386 -7.88 -15.84 -17.40
CA HIS A 386 -8.46 -15.32 -18.64
C HIS A 386 -7.41 -14.61 -19.50
N LEU A 387 -6.23 -15.23 -19.71
CA LEU A 387 -5.05 -14.56 -20.27
C LEU A 387 -5.32 -13.82 -21.58
N ASP A 388 -6.18 -14.38 -22.42
CA ASP A 388 -6.53 -13.84 -23.75
C ASP A 388 -7.52 -12.65 -23.68
N GLU A 389 -8.15 -12.39 -22.54
CA GLU A 389 -9.12 -11.31 -22.31
C GLU A 389 -8.55 -10.16 -21.45
N GLN A 390 -7.28 -10.27 -21.03
CA GLN A 390 -6.64 -9.31 -20.15
C GLN A 390 -6.33 -7.99 -20.88
N PRO A 391 -6.59 -6.82 -20.25
CA PRO A 391 -6.26 -5.54 -20.84
C PRO A 391 -4.75 -5.30 -20.79
N PHE A 392 -4.24 -4.54 -21.77
CA PHE A 392 -2.83 -4.18 -21.96
C PHE A 392 -2.11 -3.73 -20.70
N PRO A 393 -2.66 -2.86 -19.83
CA PRO A 393 -1.94 -2.40 -18.64
C PRO A 393 -1.85 -3.46 -17.52
N ALA A 394 -2.74 -4.46 -17.53
CA ALA A 394 -2.87 -5.45 -16.47
C ALA A 394 -2.29 -6.83 -16.84
N ALA A 395 -2.34 -7.21 -18.13
CA ALA A 395 -1.98 -8.56 -18.54
C ALA A 395 -0.54 -8.91 -18.17
N PRO A 396 -0.28 -10.18 -17.80
CA PRO A 396 1.05 -10.60 -17.39
C PRO A 396 2.00 -10.65 -18.59
N LEU A 397 3.23 -10.17 -18.39
CA LEU A 397 4.31 -10.18 -19.39
C LEU A 397 5.65 -10.44 -18.69
N ARG A 398 6.52 -11.25 -19.28
CA ARG A 398 7.81 -11.60 -18.66
C ARG A 398 8.97 -11.18 -19.55
N HIS A 399 9.80 -10.26 -19.07
CA HIS A 399 11.03 -9.85 -19.75
C HIS A 399 12.26 -10.42 -19.03
N GLU A 400 13.05 -11.20 -19.74
CA GLU A 400 14.28 -11.78 -19.23
C GLU A 400 15.47 -11.43 -20.12
N VAL A 401 16.57 -11.04 -19.50
CA VAL A 401 17.83 -11.03 -20.25
C VAL A 401 18.25 -12.48 -20.46
N HIS A 402 18.42 -12.84 -21.73
CA HIS A 402 18.87 -14.15 -22.15
C HIS A 402 20.38 -14.20 -22.31
N ALA A 403 20.97 -13.15 -22.88
CA ALA A 403 22.41 -13.00 -23.01
C ALA A 403 22.83 -11.56 -22.72
N LEU A 404 24.01 -11.42 -22.14
CA LEU A 404 24.59 -10.15 -21.78
C LEU A 404 26.07 -10.19 -22.17
N ASP A 405 26.43 -9.40 -23.19
CA ASP A 405 27.79 -9.35 -23.74
C ASP A 405 28.40 -7.96 -23.51
N PRO A 406 29.47 -7.85 -22.71
CA PRO A 406 30.22 -6.62 -22.57
C PRO A 406 31.15 -6.36 -23.76
N ALA A 407 30.71 -5.56 -24.72
CA ALA A 407 31.58 -5.00 -25.76
C ALA A 407 32.28 -3.72 -25.24
N GLY A 408 33.28 -3.90 -24.37
CA GLY A 408 34.02 -2.81 -23.75
C GLY A 408 33.18 -1.99 -22.76
N ARG A 409 32.60 -0.88 -23.20
CA ARG A 409 31.73 0.01 -22.38
C ARG A 409 30.27 0.03 -22.84
N VAL A 410 29.97 -0.69 -23.92
CA VAL A 410 28.61 -0.93 -24.40
C VAL A 410 28.19 -2.30 -23.88
N LEU A 411 27.04 -2.34 -23.25
CA LEU A 411 26.42 -3.58 -22.81
C LEU A 411 25.42 -4.00 -23.88
N ARG A 412 25.67 -5.13 -24.55
CA ARG A 412 24.70 -5.73 -25.47
C ARG A 412 23.79 -6.67 -24.69
N LEU A 413 22.49 -6.41 -24.73
CA LEU A 413 21.48 -7.21 -24.07
C LEU A 413 20.61 -7.89 -25.12
N VAL A 414 20.49 -9.21 -25.01
CA VAL A 414 19.46 -9.98 -25.71
C VAL A 414 18.32 -10.19 -24.73
N LEU A 415 17.20 -9.53 -24.97
CA LEU A 415 16.00 -9.60 -24.15
C LEU A 415 15.01 -10.60 -24.76
N ARG A 416 14.61 -11.63 -24.00
CA ARG A 416 13.49 -12.50 -24.34
C ARG A 416 12.25 -12.06 -23.58
N THR A 417 11.15 -11.93 -24.31
CA THR A 417 9.84 -11.58 -23.75
C THR A 417 8.87 -12.72 -23.98
N TYR A 418 8.27 -13.23 -22.91
CA TYR A 418 7.26 -14.29 -22.94
C TYR A 418 5.89 -13.65 -22.72
N ASP A 419 5.00 -13.88 -23.68
CA ASP A 419 3.71 -13.20 -23.79
C ASP A 419 2.56 -14.21 -23.95
N PRO A 420 2.24 -14.97 -22.89
CA PRO A 420 1.18 -15.96 -22.95
C PRO A 420 -0.21 -15.32 -23.11
N ALA A 421 -0.35 -14.01 -22.85
CA ALA A 421 -1.56 -13.21 -23.05
C ALA A 421 -1.67 -12.60 -24.46
N ARG A 422 -0.69 -12.87 -25.34
CA ARG A 422 -0.70 -12.45 -26.76
C ARG A 422 -0.87 -10.94 -26.95
N LEU A 423 -0.37 -10.13 -26.02
CA LEU A 423 -0.41 -8.67 -26.12
C LEU A 423 0.46 -8.11 -27.26
N LEU A 424 1.49 -8.85 -27.66
CA LEU A 424 2.50 -8.49 -28.65
C LEU A 424 2.27 -9.19 -30.00
N SER A 425 1.08 -9.79 -30.25
CA SER A 425 0.75 -10.41 -31.54
C SER A 425 0.88 -9.45 -32.73
N HIS A 426 0.70 -8.15 -32.46
CA HIS A 426 0.90 -7.05 -33.40
C HIS A 426 1.99 -6.09 -32.86
N PRO A 427 3.26 -6.52 -32.84
CA PRO A 427 4.34 -5.78 -32.17
C PRO A 427 4.58 -4.39 -32.77
N GLU A 428 4.22 -4.18 -34.03
CA GLU A 428 4.25 -2.88 -34.73
C GLU A 428 3.34 -1.82 -34.10
N THR A 429 2.30 -2.24 -33.36
CA THR A 429 1.38 -1.34 -32.66
C THR A 429 1.88 -0.92 -31.27
N VAL A 430 3.00 -1.50 -30.82
CA VAL A 430 3.57 -1.29 -29.48
C VAL A 430 4.91 -0.57 -29.59
N THR A 431 5.00 0.59 -28.95
CA THR A 431 6.29 1.25 -28.78
C THR A 431 6.99 0.65 -27.57
N ALA A 432 8.21 0.14 -27.75
CA ALA A 432 8.98 -0.50 -26.67
C ALA A 432 10.29 0.25 -26.39
N GLN A 433 10.57 0.49 -25.11
CA GLN A 433 11.78 1.19 -24.66
C GLN A 433 12.37 0.54 -23.40
N LEU A 434 13.70 0.47 -23.31
CA LEU A 434 14.42 0.15 -22.08
C LEU A 434 14.79 1.45 -21.36
N TRP A 435 14.38 1.60 -20.11
CA TRP A 435 14.65 2.78 -19.29
C TRP A 435 15.63 2.44 -18.17
N LEU A 436 16.70 3.24 -18.03
CA LEU A 436 17.64 3.16 -16.92
C LEU A 436 17.98 4.56 -16.38
N SER A 437 17.69 4.83 -15.11
CA SER A 437 18.00 6.11 -14.46
C SER A 437 19.09 5.95 -13.40
N ALA A 438 19.99 6.95 -13.29
CA ALA A 438 20.99 7.07 -12.24
C ALA A 438 20.92 8.44 -11.53
N GLY A 439 19.72 8.80 -11.06
CA GLY A 439 19.46 9.99 -10.22
C GLY A 439 18.95 11.23 -10.96
N GLY A 440 18.81 11.15 -12.28
CA GLY A 440 18.15 12.14 -13.13
C GLY A 440 17.09 11.52 -14.04
N ALA A 441 16.77 12.17 -15.16
CA ALA A 441 15.91 11.59 -16.19
C ALA A 441 16.49 10.24 -16.69
N PRO A 442 15.64 9.24 -16.95
CA PRO A 442 16.11 7.95 -17.44
C PRO A 442 16.72 8.08 -18.84
N LEU A 443 17.80 7.34 -19.09
CA LEU A 443 18.20 7.00 -20.45
C LEU A 443 17.11 6.09 -21.03
N LYS A 444 16.50 6.49 -22.14
CA LYS A 444 15.47 5.74 -22.85
C LYS A 444 16.07 5.18 -24.13
N LEU A 445 16.01 3.86 -24.30
CA LEU A 445 16.54 3.18 -25.48
C LEU A 445 15.39 2.46 -26.19
N PRO A 446 14.94 2.94 -27.37
CA PRO A 446 13.93 2.23 -28.14
C PRO A 446 14.49 0.90 -28.65
N PHE A 447 13.61 -0.10 -28.75
CA PHE A 447 13.92 -1.38 -29.38
C PHE A 447 12.68 -1.95 -30.06
N GLN A 448 12.86 -2.95 -30.92
CA GLN A 448 11.78 -3.65 -31.61
C GLN A 448 11.76 -5.11 -31.20
N TYR A 449 10.55 -5.68 -31.17
CA TYR A 449 10.35 -7.10 -30.98
C TYR A 449 10.44 -7.84 -32.31
N MET A 450 11.15 -8.96 -32.30
CA MET A 450 11.14 -9.94 -33.38
C MET A 450 10.62 -11.26 -32.84
N LEU A 451 9.86 -12.01 -33.64
CA LEU A 451 9.48 -13.37 -33.30
C LEU A 451 10.75 -14.20 -33.05
N GLY A 452 10.86 -14.75 -31.83
CA GLY A 452 12.02 -15.53 -31.41
C GLY A 452 11.90 -17.00 -31.79
N GLY A 453 13.03 -17.72 -31.87
CA GLY A 453 13.08 -19.17 -32.10
C GLY A 453 12.65 -20.04 -30.92
N GLY A 454 11.58 -19.65 -30.18
CA GLY A 454 11.18 -20.27 -28.91
C GLY A 454 9.70 -20.64 -28.79
N GLY A 455 8.89 -20.43 -29.84
CA GLY A 455 7.44 -20.65 -29.85
C GLY A 455 6.68 -19.40 -30.31
N PRO A 456 5.36 -19.51 -30.54
CA PRO A 456 4.54 -18.42 -31.08
C PRO A 456 4.43 -17.19 -30.15
N ASP A 457 4.58 -17.38 -28.84
CA ASP A 457 4.38 -16.36 -27.81
C ASP A 457 5.71 -15.85 -27.21
N VAL A 458 6.84 -16.02 -27.93
CA VAL A 458 8.18 -15.64 -27.47
C VAL A 458 8.82 -14.65 -28.43
N TYR A 459 9.15 -13.47 -27.91
CA TYR A 459 9.75 -12.38 -28.68
C TYR A 459 11.19 -12.14 -28.23
N THR A 460 12.06 -11.78 -29.16
CA THR A 460 13.45 -11.41 -28.89
C THR A 460 13.70 -9.96 -29.32
N ALA A 461 14.41 -9.22 -28.48
CA ALA A 461 14.88 -7.87 -28.77
C ALA A 461 16.39 -7.77 -28.49
N PHE A 462 17.09 -7.01 -29.32
CA PHE A 462 18.51 -6.71 -29.16
C PHE A 462 18.66 -5.24 -28.76
N ILE A 463 19.35 -4.99 -27.65
CA ILE A 463 19.47 -3.66 -27.06
C ILE A 463 20.95 -3.37 -26.81
N GLU A 464 21.44 -2.27 -27.37
CA GLU A 464 22.77 -1.76 -27.08
C GLU A 464 22.70 -0.62 -26.05
N LEU A 465 23.12 -0.91 -24.83
CA LEU A 465 23.17 0.05 -23.73
C LEU A 465 24.57 0.64 -23.61
N ASP A 466 24.73 1.84 -24.16
CA ASP A 466 25.93 2.65 -23.91
C ASP A 466 25.79 3.39 -22.58
N LEU A 467 26.48 2.88 -21.56
CA LEU A 467 26.46 3.45 -20.22
C LEU A 467 27.02 4.89 -20.16
N ARG A 468 27.74 5.37 -21.19
CA ARG A 468 28.20 6.76 -21.29
C ARG A 468 27.06 7.76 -21.48
N ARG A 469 25.93 7.30 -22.02
CA ARG A 469 24.77 8.14 -22.32
C ARG A 469 23.86 8.32 -21.10
N ILE A 470 24.12 7.63 -19.99
CA ILE A 470 23.32 7.75 -18.77
C ILE A 470 23.53 9.14 -18.16
N PRO A 471 22.47 9.97 -18.03
CA PRO A 471 22.60 11.28 -17.42
C PRO A 471 22.95 11.15 -15.93
N LEU A 472 24.12 11.66 -15.54
CA LEU A 472 24.56 11.72 -14.14
C LEU A 472 24.59 13.17 -13.64
N SER A 473 24.31 13.34 -12.35
CA SER A 473 24.54 14.63 -11.69
C SER A 473 26.05 14.96 -11.67
N PRO A 474 26.45 16.24 -11.52
CA PRO A 474 27.86 16.60 -11.38
C PRO A 474 28.59 15.83 -10.27
N LYS A 475 27.88 15.37 -9.23
CA LYS A 475 28.48 14.59 -8.11
C LYS A 475 28.50 13.08 -8.38
N GLY A 476 28.23 12.67 -9.61
CA GLY A 476 27.95 11.30 -9.98
C GLY A 476 26.70 10.74 -9.28
N PHE A 477 26.56 9.42 -9.29
CA PHE A 477 25.51 8.67 -8.60
C PHE A 477 26.10 7.57 -7.71
N LYS A 478 25.45 7.24 -6.58
CA LYS A 478 25.83 6.14 -5.70
C LYS A 478 24.56 5.44 -5.25
N GLY A 479 24.48 4.14 -5.48
CA GLY A 479 23.31 3.33 -5.14
C GLY A 479 22.94 2.33 -6.24
N ARG A 480 21.81 1.66 -6.02
CA ARG A 480 21.29 0.58 -6.85
C ARG A 480 20.14 1.08 -7.74
N ARG A 481 20.11 0.67 -9.00
CA ARG A 481 18.99 0.91 -9.94
C ARG A 481 18.74 -0.33 -10.79
N HIS A 482 17.51 -0.46 -11.25
CA HIS A 482 17.06 -1.58 -12.06
C HIS A 482 16.50 -0.99 -13.35
N PRO A 483 16.87 -1.51 -14.53
CA PRO A 483 16.21 -1.11 -15.76
C PRO A 483 14.79 -1.67 -15.78
N VAL A 484 13.94 -0.98 -16.52
CA VAL A 484 12.55 -1.37 -16.75
C VAL A 484 12.26 -1.32 -18.25
N VAL A 485 11.40 -2.23 -18.70
CA VAL A 485 10.81 -2.13 -20.03
C VAL A 485 9.57 -1.25 -19.91
N VAL A 486 9.45 -0.27 -20.79
CA VAL A 486 8.29 0.59 -20.91
C VAL A 486 7.65 0.31 -22.26
N LEU A 487 6.39 -0.12 -22.23
CA LEU A 487 5.59 -0.38 -23.42
C LEU A 487 4.44 0.62 -23.47
N GLU A 488 4.19 1.15 -24.66
CA GLU A 488 3.13 2.11 -24.93
C GLU A 488 2.28 1.64 -26.12
N ARG A 489 0.96 1.66 -25.95
CA ARG A 489 -0.04 1.31 -26.97
C ARG A 489 -1.29 2.15 -26.76
N MET A 490 -1.78 2.84 -27.80
CA MET A 490 -3.01 3.65 -27.75
C MET A 490 -3.06 4.63 -26.56
N GLY A 491 -1.95 5.31 -26.27
CA GLY A 491 -1.83 6.25 -25.14
C GLY A 491 -1.79 5.59 -23.75
N MET A 492 -1.95 4.26 -23.66
CA MET A 492 -1.71 3.50 -22.44
C MET A 492 -0.23 3.18 -22.31
N LYS A 493 0.26 3.24 -21.07
CA LYS A 493 1.64 2.96 -20.73
C LYS A 493 1.72 1.90 -19.64
N ARG A 494 2.58 0.91 -19.83
CA ARG A 494 2.96 -0.06 -18.79
C ARG A 494 4.46 -0.03 -18.55
N THR A 495 4.86 -0.47 -17.36
CA THR A 495 6.27 -0.51 -16.95
C THR A 495 6.53 -1.83 -16.24
N ASP A 496 7.38 -2.63 -16.85
CA ASP A 496 7.67 -3.99 -16.44
C ASP A 496 9.13 -4.12 -16.01
N ILE A 497 9.38 -5.02 -15.06
CA ILE A 497 10.73 -5.27 -14.57
C ILE A 497 11.51 -6.11 -15.57
N VAL A 498 12.84 -5.95 -15.56
CA VAL A 498 13.75 -6.81 -16.32
C VAL A 498 14.36 -7.84 -15.39
N LEU A 499 14.14 -9.11 -15.68
CA LEU A 499 14.69 -10.24 -14.94
C LEU A 499 16.13 -10.54 -15.38
N ALA A 500 17.01 -10.76 -14.41
CA ALA A 500 18.38 -11.18 -14.70
C ALA A 500 18.42 -12.66 -15.13
N PRO A 501 19.40 -13.06 -15.97
CA PRO A 501 19.75 -14.47 -16.15
C PRO A 501 20.18 -15.07 -14.80
N ARG A 502 19.91 -16.36 -14.60
CA ARG A 502 20.26 -17.07 -13.36
C ARG A 502 21.77 -17.10 -13.13
N ASP A 503 22.54 -17.36 -14.17
CA ASP A 503 23.99 -17.53 -14.10
C ASP A 503 24.74 -16.23 -14.42
N LEU A 504 24.08 -15.08 -14.23
CA LEU A 504 24.68 -13.79 -14.54
C LEU A 504 25.84 -13.48 -13.58
N LEU A 505 27.06 -13.60 -14.11
CA LEU A 505 28.27 -13.15 -13.42
C LEU A 505 28.29 -11.62 -13.29
N PRO A 506 28.82 -11.08 -12.18
CA PRO A 506 28.88 -9.65 -11.98
C PRO A 506 29.85 -9.00 -12.97
N LEU A 507 29.32 -8.26 -13.93
CA LEU A 507 30.13 -7.43 -14.83
C LEU A 507 30.52 -6.14 -14.11
N ARG A 508 31.81 -5.83 -14.02
CA ARG A 508 32.31 -4.53 -13.53
C ARG A 508 32.83 -3.71 -14.70
N THR A 509 32.28 -2.51 -14.92
CA THR A 509 32.78 -1.58 -15.94
C THR A 509 33.03 -0.19 -15.35
N ARG A 510 34.06 0.48 -15.87
CA ARG A 510 34.50 1.81 -15.43
C ARG A 510 34.06 2.87 -16.43
N LEU A 511 33.25 3.82 -16.01
CA LEU A 511 32.76 4.90 -16.86
C LEU A 511 33.61 6.16 -16.69
N THR A 512 34.27 6.58 -17.76
CA THR A 512 34.90 7.91 -17.85
C THR A 512 33.95 8.83 -18.60
N LEU A 513 33.19 9.66 -17.88
CA LEU A 513 32.31 10.69 -18.44
C LEU A 513 33.07 12.02 -18.47
N HIS A 514 32.98 12.80 -19.56
CA HIS A 514 33.81 13.99 -19.77
C HIS A 514 33.46 15.14 -18.80
N GLY A 515 34.50 15.81 -18.28
CA GLY A 515 34.43 16.91 -17.31
C GLY A 515 35.35 16.71 -16.10
N ARG A 516 35.36 17.67 -15.15
CA ARG A 516 36.24 17.67 -13.95
C ARG A 516 35.99 16.54 -12.92
N LEU A 517 35.10 15.57 -13.19
CA LEU A 517 34.62 14.59 -12.21
C LEU A 517 34.48 13.18 -12.79
N ALA A 518 35.59 12.62 -13.30
CA ALA A 518 35.71 11.19 -13.59
C ALA A 518 35.75 10.34 -12.30
N GLY A 519 35.24 9.09 -12.34
CA GLY A 519 35.39 8.12 -11.24
C GLY A 519 34.09 7.46 -10.76
N GLN A 520 33.42 6.69 -11.61
CA GLN A 520 32.32 5.81 -11.19
C GLN A 520 32.56 4.40 -11.74
N ASP A 521 32.32 3.39 -10.89
CA ASP A 521 32.33 1.99 -11.28
C ASP A 521 30.90 1.46 -11.20
N VAL A 522 30.49 0.75 -12.25
CA VAL A 522 29.17 0.14 -12.37
C VAL A 522 29.33 -1.37 -12.33
N ARG A 523 28.64 -2.00 -11.38
CA ARG A 523 28.48 -3.46 -11.32
C ARG A 523 27.09 -3.82 -11.85
N VAL A 524 27.01 -4.75 -12.78
CA VAL A 524 25.75 -5.33 -13.28
C VAL A 524 25.64 -6.76 -12.75
N ALA A 525 24.54 -7.11 -12.09
CA ALA A 525 24.32 -8.43 -11.53
C ALA A 525 22.80 -8.72 -11.41
N GLY A 526 22.42 -9.95 -11.06
CA GLY A 526 21.08 -10.24 -10.59
C GLY A 526 20.89 -9.79 -9.13
N GLU A 527 19.74 -9.18 -8.83
CA GLU A 527 19.32 -8.94 -7.45
C GLU A 527 19.10 -10.29 -6.76
N GLY A 528 19.79 -10.56 -5.64
CA GLY A 528 19.69 -11.85 -4.91
C GLY A 528 18.46 -12.00 -4.02
N ARG A 529 17.34 -11.35 -4.37
CA ARG A 529 16.08 -11.36 -3.62
C ARG A 529 14.88 -11.04 -4.51
N GLY A 530 13.68 -11.38 -4.04
CA GLY A 530 12.43 -11.14 -4.76
C GLY A 530 12.41 -11.87 -6.11
N ALA A 531 12.03 -11.18 -7.18
CA ALA A 531 11.96 -11.79 -8.52
C ALA A 531 13.33 -11.97 -9.22
N GLY A 532 14.41 -11.44 -8.66
CA GLY A 532 15.74 -11.49 -9.29
C GLY A 532 15.88 -10.55 -10.47
N ARG A 533 15.74 -9.25 -10.23
CA ARG A 533 15.83 -8.21 -11.27
C ARG A 533 17.28 -8.02 -11.73
N LEU A 534 17.45 -7.52 -12.95
CA LEU A 534 18.72 -6.99 -13.39
C LEU A 534 19.05 -5.73 -12.56
N GLU A 535 20.14 -5.77 -11.81
CA GLU A 535 20.57 -4.70 -10.93
C GLU A 535 21.86 -4.07 -11.46
N PHE A 536 21.87 -2.74 -11.48
CA PHE A 536 23.05 -1.93 -11.69
C PHE A 536 23.39 -1.25 -10.36
N THR A 537 24.62 -1.43 -9.90
CA THR A 537 25.14 -0.82 -8.68
C THR A 537 26.24 0.16 -9.04
N TRP A 538 26.02 1.45 -8.73
CA TRP A 538 27.00 2.51 -8.92
C TRP A 538 27.76 2.75 -7.63
N SER A 539 29.08 2.73 -7.75
CA SER A 539 30.02 3.13 -6.72
C SER A 539 30.91 4.27 -7.23
N ARG A 540 31.36 5.14 -6.33
CA ARG A 540 32.29 6.21 -6.67
C ARG A 540 33.72 5.67 -6.56
N SER A 541 34.57 6.04 -7.51
CA SER A 541 35.99 5.71 -7.57
C SER A 541 36.84 6.99 -7.77
N GLY A 542 38.14 6.91 -7.52
CA GLY A 542 39.09 8.02 -7.75
C GLY A 542 38.80 9.31 -6.95
N ALA A 543 38.93 10.48 -7.60
CA ALA A 543 38.81 11.79 -6.96
C ALA A 543 37.43 12.04 -6.30
N LEU A 544 36.36 11.41 -6.81
CA LEU A 544 35.02 11.49 -6.22
C LEU A 544 34.91 10.72 -4.90
N ALA A 545 35.64 9.62 -4.73
CA ALA A 545 35.71 8.88 -3.47
C ALA A 545 36.51 9.68 -2.42
N HIS A 546 37.60 10.34 -2.83
CA HIS A 546 38.38 11.22 -1.96
C HIS A 546 37.61 12.51 -1.58
N ALA A 547 36.80 13.07 -2.48
CA ALA A 547 35.91 14.17 -2.14
C ALA A 547 34.83 13.77 -1.11
N GLU A 548 34.46 12.48 -1.03
CA GLU A 548 33.49 11.94 -0.05
C GLU A 548 34.07 11.90 1.36
N THR A 549 35.37 11.64 1.53
CA THR A 549 36.03 11.73 2.85
C THR A 549 36.09 13.16 3.38
N LEU A 550 36.02 14.16 2.48
CA LEU A 550 35.92 15.58 2.81
C LEU A 550 34.48 16.06 3.02
N VAL A 551 33.46 15.28 2.65
CA VAL A 551 32.03 15.63 2.82
C VAL A 551 31.66 16.00 4.27
N PRO A 552 32.16 15.32 5.33
CA PRO A 552 31.90 15.74 6.71
C PRO A 552 32.29 17.20 6.98
N ARG A 553 33.38 17.69 6.36
CA ARG A 553 33.88 19.06 6.52
C ARG A 553 33.03 20.12 5.81
N VAL A 554 32.39 19.77 4.69
CA VAL A 554 31.52 20.69 3.90
C VAL A 554 30.03 20.51 4.20
N ARG A 555 29.66 19.46 4.95
CA ARG A 555 28.30 19.17 5.42
C ARG A 555 27.66 20.36 6.17
N PRO A 556 28.36 21.14 7.02
CA PRO A 556 27.80 22.31 7.68
C PRO A 556 27.42 23.43 6.70
N LEU A 557 28.29 23.72 5.73
CA LEU A 557 28.06 24.72 4.69
C LEU A 557 26.92 24.34 3.76
N ARG A 558 26.84 23.07 3.33
CA ARG A 558 25.71 22.56 2.55
C ARG A 558 24.41 22.54 3.35
N ARG A 559 24.47 22.24 4.65
CA ARG A 559 23.31 22.34 5.55
C ARG A 559 22.86 23.79 5.64
N LYS A 560 23.78 24.75 5.77
CA LYS A 560 23.51 26.19 5.80
C LYS A 560 22.94 26.71 4.47
N ALA A 561 23.51 26.30 3.34
CA ALA A 561 23.00 26.64 2.00
C ALA A 561 21.61 26.02 1.73
N ARG A 562 21.39 24.75 2.09
CA ARG A 562 20.05 24.13 2.04
C ARG A 562 19.08 24.79 3.02
N GLN A 563 19.52 25.21 4.20
CA GLN A 563 18.71 25.99 5.14
C GLN A 563 18.33 27.34 4.54
N LEU A 564 19.27 28.04 3.90
CA LEU A 564 19.03 29.31 3.21
C LEU A 564 18.10 29.12 2.02
N GLN A 565 18.30 28.09 1.20
CA GLN A 565 17.42 27.76 0.08
C GLN A 565 16.02 27.35 0.57
N ARG A 566 15.91 26.60 1.68
CA ARG A 566 14.63 26.27 2.33
C ARG A 566 13.97 27.50 2.92
N LYS A 567 14.73 28.42 3.52
CA LYS A 567 14.23 29.72 4.02
C LYS A 567 13.75 30.59 2.86
N PHE A 568 14.50 30.67 1.77
CA PHE A 568 14.13 31.43 0.58
C PHE A 568 12.86 30.85 -0.08
N ASN A 569 12.77 29.53 -0.21
CA ASN A 569 11.58 28.86 -0.74
C ASN A 569 10.48 28.61 0.30
N ALA A 570 10.63 29.10 1.54
CA ALA A 570 9.63 28.95 2.58
C ALA A 570 8.36 29.71 2.22
N ALA A 571 7.22 29.22 2.72
CA ALA A 571 5.92 29.87 2.52
C ALA A 571 5.91 31.33 3.00
N SER A 572 6.63 31.64 4.10
CA SER A 572 6.73 33.00 4.64
C SER A 572 7.44 33.97 3.70
N THR A 573 8.60 33.59 3.15
CA THR A 573 9.34 34.43 2.19
C THR A 573 8.54 34.63 0.92
N LYS A 574 7.88 33.58 0.41
CA LYS A 574 7.00 33.69 -0.77
C LYS A 574 5.79 34.60 -0.51
N ALA A 575 5.19 34.54 0.68
CA ALA A 575 4.10 35.43 1.06
C ALA A 575 4.56 36.91 1.16
N LEU A 576 5.78 37.16 1.65
CA LEU A 576 6.36 38.52 1.65
C LEU A 576 6.59 39.02 0.23
N THR A 577 7.25 38.24 -0.63
CA THR A 577 7.48 38.62 -2.03
C THR A 577 6.17 38.77 -2.79
N TYR A 578 5.16 37.96 -2.50
CA TYR A 578 3.82 38.11 -3.07
C TYR A 578 3.25 39.51 -2.80
N ARG A 579 3.33 40.01 -1.55
CA ARG A 579 2.89 41.37 -1.19
C ARG A 579 3.66 42.45 -1.97
N GLU A 580 4.96 42.28 -2.17
CA GLU A 580 5.76 43.21 -2.98
C GLU A 580 5.36 43.17 -4.47
N LEU A 581 5.11 41.97 -5.01
CA LEU A 581 4.66 41.81 -6.40
C LEU A 581 3.26 42.38 -6.65
N GLN A 582 2.40 42.46 -5.62
CA GLN A 582 1.10 43.12 -5.72
C GLN A 582 1.20 44.64 -5.97
N ARG A 583 2.36 45.27 -5.70
CA ARG A 583 2.61 46.68 -6.04
C ARG A 583 2.75 46.91 -7.55
N LEU A 584 3.01 45.85 -8.33
CA LEU A 584 3.05 45.95 -9.79
C LEU A 584 1.63 46.02 -10.37
N PRO A 585 1.46 46.69 -11.54
CA PRO A 585 0.16 46.77 -12.19
C PRO A 585 -0.48 45.42 -12.45
N VAL A 586 -1.82 45.39 -12.33
CA VAL A 586 -2.66 44.28 -12.76
C VAL A 586 -2.44 44.02 -14.25
N ASP A 587 -2.07 42.78 -14.58
CA ASP A 587 -2.07 42.31 -15.96
C ASP A 587 -3.52 41.98 -16.34
N LYS A 588 -4.16 42.92 -17.03
CA LYS A 588 -5.59 42.84 -17.42
C LYS A 588 -5.90 41.64 -18.31
N GLY A 589 -4.89 41.12 -19.03
CA GLY A 589 -5.04 39.96 -19.92
C GLY A 589 -4.72 38.62 -19.25
N LEU A 590 -4.30 38.56 -17.98
CA LEU A 590 -3.83 37.33 -17.35
C LEU A 590 -4.92 36.63 -16.53
N VAL A 591 -5.12 35.33 -16.82
CA VAL A 591 -6.00 34.41 -16.07
C VAL A 591 -5.17 33.27 -15.49
N VAL A 592 -5.43 32.89 -14.23
CA VAL A 592 -4.83 31.71 -13.61
C VAL A 592 -5.92 30.67 -13.34
N PHE A 593 -5.73 29.48 -13.91
CA PHE A 593 -6.60 28.30 -13.75
C PHE A 593 -5.96 27.27 -12.84
N GLU A 594 -6.76 26.65 -11.98
CA GLU A 594 -6.35 25.54 -11.14
C GLU A 594 -7.53 24.60 -10.84
N ALA A 595 -7.34 23.29 -11.02
CA ALA A 595 -8.33 22.27 -10.67
C ALA A 595 -7.68 21.20 -9.79
N LEU A 596 -8.41 20.67 -8.81
CA LEU A 596 -7.93 19.64 -7.87
C LEU A 596 -6.56 19.99 -7.26
N GLU A 597 -6.38 21.25 -6.84
CA GLU A 597 -5.10 21.79 -6.33
C GLU A 597 -3.92 21.64 -7.32
N GLY A 598 -4.21 21.67 -8.62
CA GLY A 598 -3.26 21.52 -9.72
C GLY A 598 -2.95 20.07 -10.09
N ARG A 599 -3.68 19.08 -9.59
CA ARG A 599 -3.39 17.65 -9.90
C ARG A 599 -3.79 17.23 -11.31
N GLY A 600 -4.56 18.04 -12.04
CA GLY A 600 -4.93 17.71 -13.41
C GLY A 600 -5.59 18.86 -14.18
N TYR A 601 -5.68 18.67 -15.49
CA TYR A 601 -6.48 19.47 -16.41
C TYR A 601 -7.88 18.85 -16.50
N THR A 602 -8.78 19.27 -15.62
CA THR A 602 -10.10 18.67 -15.42
C THR A 602 -11.05 19.64 -14.72
N ASP A 603 -12.26 19.18 -14.41
CA ASP A 603 -13.30 19.87 -13.67
C ASP A 603 -13.78 21.16 -14.36
N SER A 604 -14.67 21.92 -13.73
CA SER A 604 -15.26 23.13 -14.32
C SER A 604 -14.22 24.16 -14.83
N PRO A 605 -13.04 24.36 -14.20
CA PRO A 605 -11.99 25.22 -14.74
C PRO A 605 -11.51 24.82 -16.15
N ARG A 606 -11.48 23.53 -16.49
CA ARG A 606 -11.13 23.03 -17.84
C ARG A 606 -12.13 23.54 -18.88
N TYR A 607 -13.41 23.30 -18.63
CA TYR A 607 -14.48 23.62 -19.57
C TYR A 607 -14.64 25.14 -19.79
N ILE A 608 -14.44 25.94 -18.74
CA ILE A 608 -14.35 27.41 -18.87
C ILE A 608 -13.17 27.81 -19.76
N TYR A 609 -11.99 27.22 -19.54
CA TYR A 609 -10.81 27.52 -20.34
C TYR A 609 -11.00 27.13 -21.82
N GLU A 610 -11.56 25.96 -22.10
CA GLU A 610 -11.85 25.50 -23.47
C GLU A 610 -12.81 26.45 -24.18
N GLU A 611 -13.84 26.96 -23.47
CA GLU A 611 -14.75 27.96 -24.01
C GLU A 611 -14.06 29.31 -24.30
N LEU A 612 -13.15 29.77 -23.44
CA LEU A 612 -12.36 30.99 -23.70
C LEU A 612 -11.50 30.83 -24.97
N VAL A 613 -10.89 29.66 -25.15
CA VAL A 613 -10.07 29.34 -26.33
C VAL A 613 -10.94 29.28 -27.58
N ARG A 614 -12.10 28.60 -27.51
CA ARG A 614 -13.06 28.47 -28.62
C ARG A 614 -13.52 29.84 -29.14
N ARG A 615 -13.73 30.81 -28.25
CA ARG A 615 -14.12 32.19 -28.59
C ARG A 615 -12.97 33.09 -29.02
N GLY A 616 -11.72 32.64 -28.91
CA GLY A 616 -10.54 33.43 -29.27
C GLY A 616 -10.36 34.70 -28.44
N LEU A 617 -10.79 34.69 -27.18
CA LEU A 617 -10.66 35.87 -26.31
C LEU A 617 -9.17 36.19 -26.07
N PRO A 618 -8.75 37.47 -26.08
CA PRO A 618 -7.35 37.88 -25.99
C PRO A 618 -6.80 37.80 -24.55
N LEU A 619 -7.03 36.67 -23.87
CA LEU A 619 -6.60 36.38 -22.52
C LEU A 619 -5.47 35.37 -22.52
N ARG A 620 -4.39 35.69 -21.81
CA ARG A 620 -3.27 34.80 -21.55
C ARG A 620 -3.58 33.92 -20.35
N ALA A 621 -4.03 32.69 -20.61
CA ALA A 621 -4.27 31.70 -19.58
C ALA A 621 -2.96 31.07 -19.08
N VAL A 622 -2.91 30.84 -17.77
CA VAL A 622 -1.84 30.11 -17.07
C VAL A 622 -2.47 29.01 -16.23
N TRP A 623 -2.00 27.78 -16.40
CA TRP A 623 -2.51 26.61 -15.68
C TRP A 623 -1.55 26.19 -14.58
N SER A 624 -2.06 26.01 -13.36
CA SER A 624 -1.26 25.47 -12.26
C SER A 624 -1.22 23.95 -12.31
N TYR A 625 -0.02 23.38 -12.13
CA TYR A 625 0.15 21.94 -11.96
C TYR A 625 0.90 21.58 -10.67
N SER A 626 0.56 20.43 -10.11
CA SER A 626 1.20 19.75 -9.00
C SER A 626 1.42 18.29 -9.37
N GLY A 627 2.62 17.75 -9.12
CA GLY A 627 2.95 16.38 -9.51
C GLY A 627 3.35 16.25 -10.98
N ASP A 628 2.74 15.29 -11.69
CA ASP A 628 3.04 14.93 -13.08
C ASP A 628 2.35 15.90 -14.07
N ARG A 629 2.96 16.09 -15.24
CA ARG A 629 2.44 16.92 -16.34
C ARG A 629 1.83 16.09 -17.47
N THR A 630 1.88 14.75 -17.39
CA THR A 630 1.51 13.85 -18.49
C THR A 630 0.07 14.04 -18.98
N ASP A 631 -0.85 14.39 -18.08
CA ASP A 631 -2.27 14.58 -18.42
C ASP A 631 -2.63 16.01 -18.84
N PHE A 632 -1.65 16.91 -18.98
CA PHE A 632 -1.88 18.27 -19.47
C PHE A 632 -1.60 18.34 -20.97
N PRO A 633 -2.53 18.90 -21.78
CA PRO A 633 -2.31 19.13 -23.20
C PRO A 633 -1.00 19.88 -23.53
N GLU A 634 -0.37 19.52 -24.65
CA GLU A 634 0.77 20.27 -25.17
C GLU A 634 0.38 21.70 -25.54
N GLY A 635 1.31 22.65 -25.38
CA GLY A 635 1.07 24.07 -25.67
C GLY A 635 0.43 24.87 -24.53
N LEU A 636 -0.02 24.23 -23.44
CA LEU A 636 -0.49 24.94 -22.25
C LEU A 636 0.66 25.68 -21.52
N ASN A 637 0.37 26.91 -21.09
CA ASN A 637 1.29 27.68 -20.25
C ASN A 637 1.20 27.19 -18.78
N LEU A 638 2.05 26.20 -18.46
CA LEU A 638 2.03 25.52 -17.16
C LEU A 638 2.99 26.15 -16.14
N VAL A 639 2.48 26.45 -14.95
CA VAL A 639 3.27 26.90 -13.80
C VAL A 639 3.16 25.93 -12.64
N ARG A 640 4.29 25.54 -12.05
CA ARG A 640 4.29 24.62 -10.92
C ARG A 640 3.70 25.28 -9.67
N ARG A 641 2.68 24.68 -9.04
CA ARG A 641 2.06 25.17 -7.81
C ARG A 641 3.11 25.46 -6.74
N GLY A 642 3.08 26.69 -6.22
CA GLY A 642 4.02 27.19 -5.22
C GLY A 642 5.42 27.58 -5.75
N SER A 643 5.68 27.57 -7.06
CA SER A 643 6.90 28.15 -7.64
C SER A 643 6.88 29.69 -7.59
N TRP A 644 8.02 30.34 -7.85
CA TRP A 644 8.08 31.80 -7.96
C TRP A 644 7.25 32.34 -9.13
N GLU A 645 7.19 31.60 -10.23
CA GLU A 645 6.33 31.94 -11.39
C GLU A 645 4.85 31.86 -11.02
N TYR A 646 4.45 30.85 -10.24
CA TYR A 646 3.10 30.74 -9.71
C TYR A 646 2.74 31.92 -8.79
N VAL A 647 3.64 32.26 -7.86
CA VAL A 647 3.45 33.42 -6.97
C VAL A 647 3.32 34.71 -7.78
N ARG A 648 4.15 34.91 -8.80
CA ARG A 648 4.08 36.07 -9.71
C ARG A 648 2.80 36.09 -10.53
N ALA A 649 2.36 34.95 -11.04
CA ALA A 649 1.12 34.83 -11.80
C ALA A 649 -0.09 35.21 -10.94
N LEU A 650 -0.22 34.62 -9.74
CA LEU A 650 -1.29 34.97 -8.81
C LEU A 650 -1.26 36.46 -8.41
N ALA A 651 -0.08 37.02 -8.12
CA ALA A 651 0.03 38.42 -7.70
C ALA A 651 -0.38 39.42 -8.79
N ARG A 652 -0.27 39.04 -10.07
CA ARG A 652 -0.50 39.94 -11.21
C ARG A 652 -1.73 39.65 -12.04
N ALA A 653 -2.36 38.49 -11.89
CA ALA A 653 -3.52 38.10 -12.69
C ALA A 653 -4.74 38.99 -12.46
N ARG A 654 -5.49 39.27 -13.51
CA ARG A 654 -6.81 39.90 -13.43
C ARG A 654 -7.87 38.90 -12.99
N TYR A 655 -7.74 37.64 -13.40
CA TYR A 655 -8.73 36.60 -13.13
C TYR A 655 -8.10 35.39 -12.46
N TRP A 656 -8.75 34.90 -11.40
CA TRP A 656 -8.47 33.63 -10.73
C TRP A 656 -9.68 32.71 -10.95
N VAL A 657 -9.44 31.49 -11.44
CA VAL A 657 -10.49 30.48 -11.66
C VAL A 657 -10.05 29.16 -11.03
N ASP A 658 -10.87 28.62 -10.14
CA ASP A 658 -10.49 27.47 -9.32
C ASP A 658 -11.70 26.66 -8.80
N SER A 659 -11.50 25.38 -8.45
CA SER A 659 -12.53 24.47 -7.93
C SER A 659 -12.41 24.03 -6.46
N HIS A 660 -11.28 24.23 -5.78
CA HIS A 660 -11.00 23.71 -4.43
C HIS A 660 -10.44 24.74 -3.44
N GLY A 661 -9.83 25.81 -3.94
CA GLY A 661 -9.27 26.95 -3.23
C GLY A 661 -7.79 27.19 -3.54
N PHE A 662 -7.46 28.43 -3.91
CA PHE A 662 -6.06 28.89 -3.91
C PHE A 662 -5.50 28.99 -2.49
N PRO A 663 -4.18 28.78 -2.27
CA PRO A 663 -3.56 28.79 -0.94
C PRO A 663 -3.87 30.08 -0.17
N SER A 664 -4.34 29.95 1.07
CA SER A 664 -4.76 31.10 1.91
C SER A 664 -3.61 32.05 2.27
N ILE A 665 -2.36 31.61 2.12
CA ILE A 665 -1.17 32.46 2.29
C ILE A 665 -1.07 33.60 1.26
N TYR A 666 -1.83 33.53 0.17
CA TYR A 666 -1.88 34.57 -0.87
C TYR A 666 -3.23 35.29 -0.79
N PRO A 667 -3.29 36.49 -0.17
CA PRO A 667 -4.52 37.26 -0.12
C PRO A 667 -4.89 37.79 -1.51
N LYS A 668 -6.17 37.74 -1.90
CA LYS A 668 -6.63 38.34 -3.15
C LYS A 668 -6.40 39.86 -3.10
N ARG A 669 -5.82 40.44 -4.15
CA ARG A 669 -5.64 41.90 -4.27
C ARG A 669 -6.88 42.60 -4.83
N ALA A 670 -6.96 43.91 -4.60
CA ALA A 670 -7.87 44.78 -5.32
C ALA A 670 -7.61 44.73 -6.84
N GLY A 671 -8.68 44.68 -7.63
CA GLY A 671 -8.61 44.59 -9.09
C GLY A 671 -8.35 43.19 -9.66
N THR A 672 -8.27 42.15 -8.83
CA THR A 672 -8.39 40.75 -9.28
C THR A 672 -9.81 40.26 -9.02
N ARG A 673 -10.41 39.59 -10.02
CA ARG A 673 -11.69 38.87 -9.89
C ARG A 673 -11.43 37.39 -9.66
N TYR A 674 -12.09 36.78 -8.69
CA TYR A 674 -11.96 35.38 -8.34
C TYR A 674 -13.29 34.63 -8.52
N LEU A 675 -13.31 33.75 -9.51
CA LEU A 675 -14.37 32.77 -9.75
C LEU A 675 -14.05 31.45 -9.02
N GLN A 676 -14.92 31.07 -8.10
CA GLN A 676 -14.94 29.75 -7.48
C GLN A 676 -15.99 28.88 -8.18
N THR A 677 -15.58 27.75 -8.74
CA THR A 677 -16.53 26.80 -9.35
C THR A 677 -17.06 25.78 -8.35
N TRP A 678 -16.35 25.61 -7.22
CA TRP A 678 -16.50 24.45 -6.36
C TRP A 678 -16.37 23.14 -7.18
N HIS A 679 -16.74 21.99 -6.60
CA HIS A 679 -16.50 20.67 -7.22
C HIS A 679 -17.67 19.68 -7.07
N GLY A 680 -18.89 20.19 -6.93
CA GLY A 680 -20.11 19.38 -6.93
C GLY A 680 -21.10 19.74 -5.83
N GLN A 681 -22.23 19.04 -5.83
CA GLN A 681 -23.30 19.24 -4.84
C GLN A 681 -22.96 18.60 -3.49
N ALA A 682 -23.36 19.26 -2.40
CA ALA A 682 -23.10 18.80 -1.04
C ALA A 682 -24.18 17.82 -0.56
N ILE A 683 -23.77 16.60 -0.23
CA ILE A 683 -24.57 15.65 0.57
C ILE A 683 -24.27 15.78 2.07
N LYS A 684 -23.03 16.09 2.41
CA LYS A 684 -22.51 16.23 3.79
C LYS A 684 -22.65 17.67 4.24
N HIS A 685 -22.76 17.89 5.56
CA HIS A 685 -22.71 19.26 6.10
C HIS A 685 -21.39 19.95 5.73
N MET A 686 -21.48 21.23 5.37
CA MET A 686 -20.34 22.05 4.95
C MET A 686 -20.31 23.36 5.74
N GLY A 687 -19.19 24.09 5.66
CA GLY A 687 -19.07 25.41 6.28
C GLY A 687 -19.47 25.42 7.76
N PHE A 688 -20.26 26.42 8.15
CA PHE A 688 -20.77 26.61 9.51
C PHE A 688 -21.88 25.64 9.93
N ASP A 689 -22.34 24.74 9.06
CA ASP A 689 -23.21 23.63 9.48
C ASP A 689 -22.41 22.48 10.11
N LEU A 690 -21.08 22.44 9.89
CA LEU A 690 -20.21 21.48 10.58
C LEU A 690 -20.02 21.88 12.05
N PRO A 691 -20.31 20.99 13.02
CA PRO A 691 -20.10 21.28 14.44
C PRO A 691 -18.66 21.70 14.75
N SER A 692 -17.68 21.07 14.08
CA SER A 692 -16.25 21.36 14.29
C SER A 692 -15.83 22.77 13.88
N LEU A 693 -16.56 23.41 12.96
CA LEU A 693 -16.32 24.79 12.55
C LEU A 693 -17.20 25.75 13.33
N ARG A 694 -18.50 25.44 13.48
CA ARG A 694 -19.48 26.25 14.23
C ARG A 694 -19.12 26.43 15.71
N LEU A 695 -18.66 25.36 16.35
CA LEU A 695 -18.20 25.35 17.75
C LEU A 695 -16.67 25.51 17.84
N GLY A 696 -15.99 25.71 16.70
CA GLY A 696 -14.56 25.95 16.66
C GLY A 696 -14.17 27.32 17.22
N SER A 697 -12.88 27.52 17.48
CA SER A 697 -12.37 28.80 17.99
C SER A 697 -12.72 29.98 17.08
N PRO A 698 -12.85 31.21 17.61
CA PRO A 698 -13.09 32.41 16.80
C PRO A 698 -12.08 32.59 15.66
N GLU A 699 -10.81 32.22 15.90
CA GLU A 699 -9.75 32.23 14.87
C GLU A 699 -10.03 31.26 13.72
N ARG A 700 -10.51 30.05 14.02
CA ARG A 700 -10.85 29.04 13.00
C ARG A 700 -12.04 29.49 12.17
N GLN A 701 -13.06 30.05 12.81
CA GLN A 701 -14.22 30.63 12.13
C GLN A 701 -13.82 31.81 11.24
N GLN A 702 -13.00 32.71 11.76
CA GLN A 702 -12.54 33.87 11.00
C GLN A 702 -11.68 33.45 9.81
N LYS A 703 -10.78 32.48 9.98
CA LYS A 703 -9.98 31.93 8.87
C LYS A 703 -10.85 31.34 7.76
N HIS A 704 -11.98 30.73 8.10
CA HIS A 704 -12.94 30.25 7.12
C HIS A 704 -13.62 31.41 6.40
N ARG A 705 -14.15 32.42 7.12
CA ARG A 705 -14.71 33.64 6.51
C ARG A 705 -13.71 34.38 5.61
N ASP A 706 -12.46 34.50 6.05
CA ASP A 706 -11.37 35.09 5.27
C ASP A 706 -11.08 34.29 3.99
N MET A 707 -11.27 32.97 4.00
CA MET A 707 -11.13 32.16 2.80
C MET A 707 -12.27 32.41 1.81
N ILE A 708 -13.52 32.39 2.28
CA ILE A 708 -14.74 32.58 1.47
C ILE A 708 -14.82 34.00 0.91
N SER A 709 -14.51 35.02 1.70
CA SER A 709 -14.55 36.44 1.30
C SER A 709 -13.57 36.81 0.16
N ARG A 710 -12.64 35.91 -0.19
CA ARG A 710 -11.80 36.09 -1.39
C ARG A 710 -12.58 35.84 -2.68
N TRP A 711 -13.63 35.04 -2.64
CA TRP A 711 -14.41 34.72 -3.84
C TRP A 711 -15.27 35.94 -4.21
N ASP A 712 -15.15 36.39 -5.46
CA ASP A 712 -16.04 37.44 -5.99
C ASP A 712 -17.32 36.81 -6.53
N THR A 713 -17.15 35.67 -7.19
CA THR A 713 -18.20 34.98 -7.93
C THR A 713 -18.15 33.48 -7.61
N LEU A 714 -19.31 32.87 -7.34
CA LEU A 714 -19.47 31.45 -7.07
C LEU A 714 -20.49 30.84 -8.03
N ILE A 715 -20.17 29.69 -8.63
CA ILE A 715 -21.11 28.94 -9.48
C ILE A 715 -22.13 28.18 -8.63
N SER A 716 -23.39 28.22 -9.06
CA SER A 716 -24.50 27.49 -8.45
C SER A 716 -25.10 26.47 -9.46
N PRO A 717 -25.00 25.15 -9.18
CA PRO A 717 -25.64 24.12 -9.99
C PRO A 717 -27.15 23.97 -9.81
N SER A 718 -27.69 24.39 -8.67
CA SER A 718 -29.11 24.24 -8.35
C SER A 718 -29.53 25.12 -7.17
N GLU A 719 -30.82 25.37 -7.04
CA GLU A 719 -31.42 26.05 -5.88
C GLU A 719 -31.07 25.34 -4.56
N GLU A 720 -30.95 24.02 -4.60
CA GLU A 720 -30.61 23.23 -3.42
C GLU A 720 -29.16 23.45 -2.96
N PHE A 721 -28.23 23.70 -3.88
CA PHE A 721 -26.88 24.13 -3.54
C PHE A 721 -26.85 25.50 -2.86
N GLU A 722 -27.75 26.40 -3.26
CA GLU A 722 -27.90 27.73 -2.64
C GLU A 722 -28.44 27.61 -1.21
N ARG A 723 -29.45 26.75 -1.01
CA ARG A 723 -30.07 26.49 0.30
C ARG A 723 -29.08 25.91 1.31
N THR A 724 -28.18 25.05 0.85
CA THR A 724 -27.20 24.32 1.68
C THR A 724 -25.84 25.01 1.67
N PHE A 725 -25.02 24.78 0.64
CA PHE A 725 -23.62 25.19 0.60
C PHE A 725 -23.42 26.71 0.70
N VAL A 726 -24.17 27.50 -0.08
CA VAL A 726 -24.00 28.97 -0.10
C VAL A 726 -24.33 29.56 1.27
N ARG A 727 -25.47 29.15 1.85
CA ARG A 727 -25.89 29.55 3.19
C ARG A 727 -24.89 29.12 4.26
N ALA A 728 -24.46 27.85 4.22
CA ALA A 728 -23.56 27.28 5.22
C ALA A 728 -22.18 27.95 5.24
N ASN A 729 -21.71 28.46 4.10
CA ASN A 729 -20.43 29.17 4.02
C ASN A 729 -20.57 30.70 4.18
N GLU A 730 -21.77 31.21 4.45
CA GLU A 730 -22.06 32.66 4.59
C GLU A 730 -21.56 33.48 3.37
N PHE A 731 -21.66 32.92 2.17
CA PHE A 731 -21.19 33.61 0.96
C PHE A 731 -22.15 34.72 0.54
N THR A 732 -21.63 35.92 0.35
CA THR A 732 -22.42 37.13 0.00
C THR A 732 -22.01 37.76 -1.34
N GLY A 733 -21.15 37.10 -2.12
CA GLY A 733 -20.71 37.59 -3.43
C GLY A 733 -21.71 37.31 -4.54
N GLU A 734 -21.27 37.47 -5.78
CA GLU A 734 -22.07 37.20 -6.97
C GLU A 734 -22.29 35.68 -7.15
N LEU A 735 -23.53 35.26 -7.35
CA LEU A 735 -23.85 33.87 -7.68
C LEU A 735 -24.16 33.73 -9.17
N LEU A 736 -23.47 32.80 -9.84
CA LEU A 736 -23.79 32.40 -11.22
C LEU A 736 -24.65 31.15 -11.19
N ALA A 737 -25.96 31.36 -11.23
CA ALA A 737 -26.99 30.34 -11.28
C ALA A 737 -27.10 29.72 -12.70
N CYS A 738 -26.13 28.89 -13.08
CA CYS A 738 -26.01 28.42 -14.47
C CYS A 738 -25.68 26.93 -14.65
N GLY A 739 -25.62 26.12 -13.59
CA GLY A 739 -25.08 24.75 -13.72
C GLY A 739 -23.56 24.72 -13.58
N LEU A 740 -22.97 23.52 -13.46
CA LEU A 740 -21.53 23.36 -13.44
C LEU A 740 -20.98 23.27 -14.87
N PRO A 741 -19.96 24.06 -15.25
CA PRO A 741 -19.31 23.97 -16.57
C PRO A 741 -18.88 22.55 -16.96
N ARG A 742 -18.43 21.72 -16.00
CA ARG A 742 -18.10 20.31 -16.29
C ARG A 742 -19.32 19.48 -16.72
N ASN A 743 -20.52 19.80 -16.24
CA ASN A 743 -21.73 19.04 -16.55
C ASN A 743 -22.29 19.37 -17.94
N ASP A 744 -21.76 20.40 -18.62
CA ASP A 744 -22.15 20.71 -20.01
C ASP A 744 -21.99 19.52 -20.95
N ALA A 745 -20.91 18.75 -20.79
CA ALA A 745 -20.67 17.54 -21.58
C ALA A 745 -21.65 16.41 -21.26
N LEU A 746 -22.18 16.34 -20.03
CA LEU A 746 -23.09 15.29 -19.59
C LEU A 746 -24.51 15.56 -20.05
N VAL A 747 -24.97 16.82 -19.98
CA VAL A 747 -26.28 17.23 -20.52
C VAL A 747 -26.33 17.06 -22.04
N ARG A 748 -25.21 17.31 -22.73
CA ARG A 748 -25.07 17.18 -24.18
C ARG A 748 -24.49 15.82 -24.60
N CYS A 749 -24.76 14.75 -23.84
CA CYS A 749 -24.13 13.44 -24.05
C CYS A 749 -24.40 12.81 -25.42
N ASP A 750 -25.49 13.19 -26.07
CA ASP A 750 -25.88 12.67 -27.39
C ASP A 750 -25.24 13.44 -28.56
N GLU A 751 -24.51 14.53 -28.28
CA GLU A 751 -23.79 15.26 -29.32
C GLU A 751 -22.61 14.43 -29.87
N PRO A 752 -22.31 14.53 -31.18
CA PRO A 752 -21.24 13.74 -31.81
C PRO A 752 -19.89 13.83 -31.09
N GLU A 753 -19.53 15.00 -30.58
CA GLU A 753 -18.27 15.20 -29.84
C GLU A 753 -18.22 14.37 -28.55
N GLN A 754 -19.32 14.32 -27.77
CA GLN A 754 -19.35 13.58 -26.51
C GLN A 754 -19.46 12.07 -26.75
N LEU A 755 -20.12 11.65 -27.83
CA LEU A 755 -20.13 10.26 -28.29
C LEU A 755 -18.72 9.79 -28.70
N GLU A 756 -17.94 10.62 -29.40
CA GLU A 756 -16.55 10.30 -29.72
C GLU A 756 -15.67 10.23 -28.46
N ARG A 757 -15.88 11.11 -27.48
CA ARG A 757 -15.18 11.02 -26.18
C ARG A 757 -15.52 9.71 -25.46
N ALA A 758 -16.80 9.32 -25.43
CA ALA A 758 -17.23 8.05 -24.85
C ALA A 758 -16.59 6.86 -25.57
N ARG A 759 -16.56 6.86 -26.90
CA ARG A 759 -15.90 5.82 -27.72
C ARG A 759 -14.40 5.75 -27.45
N ALA A 760 -13.72 6.90 -27.40
CA ALA A 760 -12.29 6.97 -27.08
C ALA A 760 -11.99 6.44 -25.67
N ALA A 761 -12.84 6.75 -24.69
CA ALA A 761 -12.71 6.24 -23.33
C ALA A 761 -12.93 4.72 -23.27
N ARG A 762 -13.97 4.17 -23.94
CA ARG A 762 -14.18 2.72 -24.05
C ARG A 762 -13.02 2.01 -24.74
N ALA A 763 -12.47 2.59 -25.82
CA ALA A 763 -11.30 2.06 -26.52
C ALA A 763 -10.06 2.05 -25.62
N ARG A 764 -9.81 3.14 -24.87
CA ARG A 764 -8.69 3.25 -23.92
C ARG A 764 -8.84 2.30 -22.73
N LEU A 765 -10.07 2.03 -22.28
CA LEU A 765 -10.37 1.00 -21.27
C LEU A 765 -10.34 -0.42 -21.84
N GLN A 766 -10.24 -0.57 -23.17
CA GLN A 766 -10.32 -1.84 -23.89
C GLN A 766 -11.58 -2.63 -23.49
N ILE A 767 -12.73 -1.95 -23.56
CA ILE A 767 -14.05 -2.56 -23.38
C ILE A 767 -14.35 -3.40 -24.64
N PRO A 768 -14.63 -4.72 -24.51
CA PRO A 768 -15.03 -5.53 -25.65
C PRO A 768 -16.34 -5.05 -26.27
N ASP A 769 -16.48 -5.24 -27.59
CA ASP A 769 -17.71 -4.85 -28.31
C ASP A 769 -18.95 -5.54 -27.71
N GLY A 770 -20.06 -4.81 -27.66
CA GLY A 770 -21.32 -5.29 -27.08
C GLY A 770 -21.37 -5.33 -25.56
N ARG A 771 -20.27 -5.05 -24.85
CA ARG A 771 -20.25 -5.05 -23.38
C ARG A 771 -20.67 -3.73 -22.76
N ARG A 772 -21.49 -3.82 -21.73
CA ARG A 772 -21.94 -2.68 -20.93
C ARG A 772 -20.91 -2.34 -19.86
N VAL A 773 -20.85 -1.07 -19.51
CA VAL A 773 -19.88 -0.52 -18.55
C VAL A 773 -20.60 -0.10 -17.27
N LEU A 774 -20.25 -0.72 -16.15
CA LEU A 774 -20.64 -0.29 -14.81
C LEU A 774 -19.50 0.55 -14.24
N LEU A 775 -19.72 1.85 -14.06
CA LEU A 775 -18.75 2.69 -13.36
C LEU A 775 -18.98 2.53 -11.85
N TYR A 776 -18.00 1.98 -11.13
CA TYR A 776 -18.03 1.89 -9.67
C TYR A 776 -17.17 2.98 -9.04
N ALA A 777 -17.81 3.96 -8.41
CA ALA A 777 -17.17 5.14 -7.83
C ALA A 777 -17.55 5.32 -6.35
N PRO A 778 -16.97 4.53 -5.43
CA PRO A 778 -17.30 4.60 -4.00
C PRO A 778 -16.65 5.79 -3.29
N THR A 779 -17.24 6.22 -2.18
CA THR A 779 -16.75 7.33 -1.35
C THR A 779 -15.58 6.88 -0.48
N PHE A 780 -14.61 7.79 -0.29
CA PHE A 780 -13.48 7.57 0.61
C PHE A 780 -13.94 7.24 2.04
N ARG A 781 -13.32 6.22 2.65
CA ARG A 781 -13.49 5.88 4.07
C ARG A 781 -12.22 6.26 4.84
N ASP A 782 -12.38 6.93 5.99
CA ASP A 782 -11.26 7.33 6.84
C ASP A 782 -10.68 6.06 7.52
N GLY A 783 -9.59 5.50 6.97
CA GLY A 783 -8.90 4.31 7.49
C GLY A 783 -7.44 4.21 7.04
N ASN A 784 -6.63 3.42 7.76
CA ASN A 784 -5.19 3.26 7.46
C ASN A 784 -4.90 2.35 6.25
N ASN A 785 -5.90 1.60 5.77
CA ASN A 785 -5.76 0.63 4.68
C ASN A 785 -6.33 1.18 3.36
N SER A 786 -5.51 1.18 2.31
CA SER A 786 -5.92 1.60 0.97
C SER A 786 -6.83 0.55 0.33
N GLY A 787 -7.98 0.96 -0.23
CA GLY A 787 -8.94 0.07 -0.90
C GLY A 787 -10.19 -0.22 -0.06
N GLY A 788 -10.30 0.28 1.17
CA GLY A 788 -11.45 0.07 2.05
C GLY A 788 -12.77 0.68 1.56
N SER A 789 -12.77 1.48 0.49
CA SER A 789 -14.00 1.95 -0.18
C SER A 789 -14.62 0.90 -1.11
N ILE A 790 -13.87 -0.12 -1.52
CA ILE A 790 -14.35 -1.19 -2.39
C ILE A 790 -15.01 -2.25 -1.51
N ARG A 791 -16.32 -2.10 -1.33
CA ARG A 791 -17.14 -2.93 -0.43
C ARG A 791 -17.80 -4.11 -1.16
N VAL A 792 -17.99 -3.97 -2.47
CA VAL A 792 -18.56 -5.03 -3.32
C VAL A 792 -17.57 -6.17 -3.44
N ASP A 793 -18.08 -7.41 -3.35
CA ASP A 793 -17.32 -8.59 -3.75
C ASP A 793 -17.14 -8.58 -5.27
N LEU A 794 -16.00 -8.05 -5.73
CA LEU A 794 -15.68 -7.96 -7.15
C LEU A 794 -15.53 -9.34 -7.80
N THR A 795 -15.17 -10.38 -7.04
CA THR A 795 -15.05 -11.75 -7.56
C THR A 795 -16.44 -12.27 -7.90
N GLU A 796 -17.37 -12.23 -6.94
CA GLU A 796 -18.75 -12.66 -7.15
C GLU A 796 -19.43 -11.86 -8.27
N LEU A 797 -19.23 -10.53 -8.30
CA LEU A 797 -19.81 -9.67 -9.32
C LEU A 797 -19.31 -10.04 -10.73
N VAL A 798 -17.99 -10.23 -10.89
CA VAL A 798 -17.38 -10.60 -12.18
C VAL A 798 -17.86 -11.98 -12.60
N GLU A 799 -17.81 -13.00 -11.74
CA GLU A 799 -18.27 -14.36 -12.07
C GLU A 799 -19.71 -14.37 -12.60
N LYS A 800 -20.59 -13.56 -12.02
CA LYS A 800 -22.02 -13.54 -12.39
C LYS A 800 -22.37 -12.61 -13.55
N THR A 801 -21.58 -11.57 -13.81
CA THR A 801 -21.95 -10.52 -14.78
C THR A 801 -20.97 -10.33 -15.92
N ALA A 802 -19.74 -10.87 -15.83
CA ALA A 802 -18.68 -10.60 -16.79
C ALA A 802 -18.86 -11.27 -18.15
N HIS A 803 -20.08 -11.61 -18.58
CA HIS A 803 -20.45 -11.91 -19.98
C HIS A 803 -21.22 -10.75 -20.64
N GLU A 804 -21.71 -9.78 -19.86
CA GLU A 804 -22.37 -8.54 -20.29
C GLU A 804 -21.68 -7.30 -19.66
N TRP A 805 -21.30 -7.46 -18.40
CA TRP A 805 -20.50 -6.68 -17.44
C TRP A 805 -19.03 -6.33 -17.73
N ILE A 806 -18.65 -5.06 -17.88
CA ILE A 806 -17.29 -4.62 -17.48
C ILE A 806 -17.39 -3.58 -16.36
N VAL A 807 -16.73 -3.84 -15.24
CA VAL A 807 -16.72 -2.94 -14.07
C VAL A 807 -15.51 -2.02 -14.14
N VAL A 808 -15.72 -0.72 -14.18
CA VAL A 808 -14.65 0.29 -14.13
C VAL A 808 -14.60 0.86 -12.73
N VAL A 809 -13.54 0.54 -11.96
CA VAL A 809 -13.42 1.00 -10.57
C VAL A 809 -12.67 2.32 -10.52
N ARG A 810 -13.30 3.34 -9.96
CA ARG A 810 -12.77 4.70 -9.79
C ARG A 810 -12.84 5.10 -8.31
N PRO A 811 -11.90 4.63 -7.47
CA PRO A 811 -11.87 5.04 -6.07
C PRO A 811 -11.41 6.49 -5.95
N HIS A 812 -11.55 7.07 -4.76
CA HIS A 812 -11.08 8.42 -4.49
C HIS A 812 -9.57 8.56 -4.73
N TYR A 813 -9.09 9.74 -5.15
CA TYR A 813 -7.68 9.96 -5.51
C TYR A 813 -6.67 9.86 -4.35
N TYR A 814 -7.15 9.72 -3.10
CA TYR A 814 -6.31 9.40 -1.93
C TYR A 814 -6.15 7.89 -1.71
N GLU A 815 -6.99 7.07 -2.34
CA GLU A 815 -6.92 5.61 -2.22
C GLU A 815 -6.03 4.98 -3.27
N ARG A 816 -5.44 3.87 -2.87
CA ARG A 816 -4.73 2.96 -3.77
C ARG A 816 -5.56 1.71 -3.92
N PHE A 817 -5.92 1.41 -5.15
CA PHE A 817 -6.51 0.15 -5.55
C PHE A 817 -5.63 -0.46 -6.64
N THR A 818 -5.54 -1.79 -6.73
CA THR A 818 -4.95 -2.46 -7.88
C THR A 818 -5.88 -3.60 -8.23
N VAL A 819 -6.32 -3.65 -9.48
CA VAL A 819 -7.18 -4.73 -9.96
C VAL A 819 -6.45 -6.06 -9.79
N PRO A 820 -7.01 -7.05 -9.04
CA PRO A 820 -6.47 -8.40 -9.00
C PRO A 820 -6.38 -8.97 -10.42
N ARG A 821 -5.32 -9.72 -10.72
CA ARG A 821 -5.07 -10.21 -12.10
C ARG A 821 -6.21 -11.10 -12.58
N GLU A 822 -6.71 -11.94 -11.70
CA GLU A 822 -7.82 -12.89 -11.91
C GLU A 822 -9.07 -12.14 -12.40
N LEU A 823 -9.28 -10.92 -11.91
CA LEU A 823 -10.43 -10.08 -12.26
C LEU A 823 -10.18 -9.15 -13.45
N GLY A 824 -8.96 -9.13 -14.01
CA GLY A 824 -8.58 -8.20 -15.07
C GLY A 824 -9.41 -8.32 -16.35
N HIS A 825 -10.02 -9.48 -16.61
CA HIS A 825 -10.94 -9.70 -17.73
C HIS A 825 -12.27 -8.94 -17.54
N GLY A 826 -12.80 -8.88 -16.32
CA GLY A 826 -14.07 -8.21 -15.99
C GLY A 826 -13.95 -6.82 -15.36
N VAL A 827 -12.77 -6.41 -14.87
CA VAL A 827 -12.55 -5.17 -14.12
C VAL A 827 -11.49 -4.29 -14.78
N ARG A 828 -11.70 -2.96 -14.79
CA ARG A 828 -10.75 -1.96 -15.31
C ARG A 828 -10.45 -0.88 -14.26
N ASP A 829 -9.22 -0.35 -14.29
CA ASP A 829 -8.80 0.73 -13.41
C ASP A 829 -9.13 2.11 -14.03
N GLY A 830 -10.15 2.76 -13.48
CA GLY A 830 -10.59 4.08 -13.92
C GLY A 830 -9.64 5.21 -13.56
N ARG A 831 -8.65 5.03 -12.66
CA ARG A 831 -7.76 6.12 -12.17
C ARG A 831 -6.86 6.72 -13.24
N THR A 832 -6.67 5.99 -14.34
CA THR A 832 -5.85 6.42 -15.48
C THR A 832 -6.43 7.61 -16.24
N PHE A 833 -7.70 7.96 -16.00
CA PHE A 833 -8.37 9.10 -16.60
C PHE A 833 -8.22 10.34 -15.71
N SER A 834 -7.71 11.44 -16.26
CA SER A 834 -7.63 12.72 -15.52
C SER A 834 -9.02 13.30 -15.28
N ASP A 835 -9.88 13.23 -16.30
CA ASP A 835 -11.26 13.69 -16.26
C ASP A 835 -12.24 12.54 -16.01
N ILE A 836 -13.07 12.68 -14.99
CA ILE A 836 -14.09 11.69 -14.66
C ILE A 836 -15.21 11.66 -15.71
N ASN A 837 -15.47 12.78 -16.39
CA ASN A 837 -16.55 12.87 -17.37
C ASN A 837 -16.38 11.91 -18.55
N ASP A 838 -15.14 11.60 -18.93
CA ASP A 838 -14.86 10.59 -19.95
C ASP A 838 -15.35 9.20 -19.51
N LEU A 839 -15.26 8.89 -18.21
CA LEU A 839 -15.80 7.65 -17.64
C LEU A 839 -17.32 7.68 -17.49
N LEU A 840 -17.89 8.82 -17.06
CA LEU A 840 -19.35 8.97 -16.92
C LEU A 840 -20.02 8.76 -18.29
N LEU A 841 -19.53 9.45 -19.32
CA LEU A 841 -20.01 9.33 -20.71
C LEU A 841 -19.88 7.91 -21.27
N ALA A 842 -18.80 7.20 -20.93
CA ALA A 842 -18.54 5.84 -21.38
C ALA A 842 -19.38 4.76 -20.66
N SER A 843 -20.00 5.09 -19.53
CA SER A 843 -20.69 4.12 -18.68
C SER A 843 -22.19 4.01 -18.95
N ASP A 844 -22.71 2.80 -18.83
CA ASP A 844 -24.12 2.47 -19.04
C ASP A 844 -24.93 2.53 -17.73
N ALA A 845 -24.26 2.38 -16.58
CA ALA A 845 -24.82 2.61 -15.24
C ALA A 845 -23.72 3.06 -14.26
N LEU A 846 -24.12 3.78 -13.21
CA LEU A 846 -23.25 4.18 -12.09
C LEU A 846 -23.57 3.33 -10.86
N LEU A 847 -22.54 2.77 -10.23
CA LEU A 847 -22.57 2.25 -8.88
C LEU A 847 -21.80 3.20 -7.95
N THR A 848 -22.45 3.71 -6.91
CA THR A 848 -21.82 4.59 -5.93
C THR A 848 -22.48 4.42 -4.57
N ASP A 849 -22.18 5.28 -3.61
CA ASP A 849 -22.71 5.25 -2.24
C ASP A 849 -23.15 6.66 -1.80
N TYR A 850 -22.28 7.41 -1.13
CA TYR A 850 -22.51 8.75 -0.58
C TYR A 850 -21.73 9.82 -1.36
N SER A 851 -21.40 9.54 -2.62
CA SER A 851 -20.53 10.38 -3.43
C SER A 851 -21.33 11.46 -4.15
N SER A 852 -20.75 12.65 -4.29
CA SER A 852 -21.38 13.72 -5.08
C SER A 852 -21.47 13.41 -6.57
N VAL A 853 -20.77 12.38 -7.06
CA VAL A 853 -20.79 12.00 -8.48
C VAL A 853 -22.18 11.58 -8.97
N MET A 854 -23.06 11.11 -8.08
CA MET A 854 -24.44 10.78 -8.48
C MET A 854 -25.23 11.99 -8.99
N PHE A 855 -24.95 13.19 -8.45
CA PHE A 855 -25.58 14.43 -8.92
C PHE A 855 -25.11 14.78 -10.34
N ASP A 856 -23.82 14.64 -10.63
CA ASP A 856 -23.30 14.88 -11.98
C ASP A 856 -23.83 13.82 -12.97
N TYR A 857 -23.82 12.55 -12.58
CA TYR A 857 -24.26 11.43 -13.41
C TYR A 857 -25.75 11.48 -13.75
N ALA A 858 -26.57 12.06 -12.85
CA ALA A 858 -27.99 12.23 -13.09
C ALA A 858 -28.29 13.04 -14.36
N ASN A 859 -27.37 13.90 -14.82
CA ASN A 859 -27.52 14.62 -16.09
C ASN A 859 -27.58 13.71 -17.32
N LEU A 860 -27.07 12.48 -17.25
CA LEU A 860 -27.08 11.51 -18.35
C LEU A 860 -28.43 10.79 -18.51
N GLY A 861 -29.31 10.86 -17.50
CA GLY A 861 -30.57 10.09 -17.50
C GLY A 861 -30.37 8.57 -17.45
N ARG A 862 -29.19 8.10 -17.01
CA ARG A 862 -28.82 6.68 -16.93
C ARG A 862 -29.00 6.14 -15.50
N PRO A 863 -29.23 4.82 -15.33
CA PRO A 863 -29.45 4.23 -14.01
C PRO A 863 -28.31 4.48 -13.02
N ILE A 864 -28.68 4.79 -11.77
CA ILE A 864 -27.78 4.94 -10.63
C ILE A 864 -28.15 3.87 -9.61
N LEU A 865 -27.18 3.11 -9.14
CA LEU A 865 -27.31 2.08 -8.10
C LEU A 865 -26.49 2.54 -6.88
N LEU A 866 -27.07 2.42 -5.69
CA LEU A 866 -26.43 2.86 -4.44
C LEU A 866 -26.04 1.64 -3.60
N PHE A 867 -24.74 1.37 -3.43
CA PHE A 867 -24.24 0.30 -2.56
C PHE A 867 -23.96 0.87 -1.16
N THR A 868 -24.87 0.65 -0.22
CA THR A 868 -24.90 1.30 1.10
C THR A 868 -25.05 0.27 2.20
N ASP A 869 -24.15 -0.72 2.20
CA ASP A 869 -24.10 -1.78 3.20
C ASP A 869 -23.71 -1.30 4.61
N ASP A 870 -23.10 -0.11 4.68
CA ASP A 870 -22.67 0.56 5.90
C ASP A 870 -23.56 1.77 6.30
N TYR A 871 -24.79 1.86 5.79
CA TYR A 871 -25.61 3.08 5.95
C TYR A 871 -25.89 3.46 7.41
N ASP A 872 -26.18 2.49 8.28
CA ASP A 872 -26.48 2.75 9.69
C ASP A 872 -25.25 3.31 10.43
N GLU A 873 -24.06 2.80 10.12
CA GLU A 873 -22.80 3.31 10.65
C GLU A 873 -22.44 4.68 10.05
N TYR A 874 -22.71 4.86 8.76
CA TYR A 874 -22.37 6.08 8.04
C TYR A 874 -23.24 7.27 8.44
N SER A 875 -24.55 7.04 8.59
CA SER A 875 -25.54 8.05 8.97
C SER A 875 -25.30 8.61 10.38
N THR A 876 -24.71 7.80 11.27
CA THR A 876 -24.34 8.18 12.64
C THR A 876 -22.95 8.82 12.75
N SER A 877 -22.19 8.88 11.65
CA SER A 877 -20.83 9.44 11.63
C SER A 877 -20.77 10.95 11.89
N ALA A 878 -19.65 11.41 12.47
CA ALA A 878 -19.46 12.76 13.02
C ALA A 878 -19.62 13.95 12.03
N ARG A 879 -19.78 13.71 10.71
CA ARG A 879 -19.94 14.78 9.71
C ARG A 879 -21.39 15.18 9.47
N GLY A 880 -22.36 14.28 9.67
CA GLY A 880 -23.78 14.52 9.36
C GLY A 880 -24.06 14.77 7.86
N THR A 881 -25.25 14.41 7.40
CA THR A 881 -25.73 14.65 6.03
C THR A 881 -26.91 15.61 6.03
N TYR A 882 -27.05 16.41 4.97
CA TYR A 882 -28.22 17.29 4.78
C TYR A 882 -29.50 16.51 4.51
N TYR A 883 -29.37 15.25 4.10
CA TYR A 883 -30.48 14.38 3.70
C TYR A 883 -30.38 13.02 4.37
N ASN A 884 -31.55 12.45 4.63
CA ASN A 884 -31.72 11.02 4.78
C ASN A 884 -31.73 10.40 3.37
N LEU A 885 -30.74 9.56 3.07
CA LEU A 885 -30.48 9.10 1.69
C LEU A 885 -31.67 8.34 1.07
N PRO A 886 -32.40 7.46 1.80
CA PRO A 886 -33.60 6.80 1.27
C PRO A 886 -34.65 7.76 0.72
N ASP A 887 -34.76 8.98 1.27
CA ASP A 887 -35.79 9.94 0.86
C ASP A 887 -35.46 10.62 -0.47
N ILE A 888 -34.18 10.64 -0.85
CA ILE A 888 -33.69 11.31 -2.06
C ILE A 888 -33.06 10.35 -3.07
N ALA A 889 -33.01 9.05 -2.81
CA ALA A 889 -32.28 8.12 -3.65
C ALA A 889 -32.82 8.12 -5.10
N PRO A 890 -31.97 8.35 -6.13
CA PRO A 890 -32.38 8.28 -7.54
C PRO A 890 -32.50 6.84 -8.06
N GLY A 891 -32.18 5.84 -7.23
CA GLY A 891 -32.18 4.43 -7.59
C GLY A 891 -32.09 3.53 -6.35
N PRO A 892 -32.08 2.21 -6.54
CA PRO A 892 -32.15 1.27 -5.44
C PRO A 892 -30.92 1.36 -4.53
N MET A 893 -31.18 1.27 -3.22
CA MET A 893 -30.18 1.10 -2.17
C MET A 893 -29.97 -0.40 -1.93
N LEU A 894 -28.76 -0.85 -2.19
CA LEU A 894 -28.32 -2.23 -2.20
C LEU A 894 -27.34 -2.44 -1.04
N THR A 895 -27.48 -3.56 -0.34
CA THR A 895 -26.65 -3.91 0.82
C THR A 895 -25.78 -5.15 0.58
N THR A 896 -26.06 -5.89 -0.50
CA THR A 896 -25.29 -7.10 -0.86
C THR A 896 -24.91 -7.12 -2.34
N THR A 897 -23.81 -7.80 -2.66
CA THR A 897 -23.39 -8.04 -4.06
C THR A 897 -24.46 -8.81 -4.85
N GLY A 898 -25.21 -9.70 -4.20
CA GLY A 898 -26.31 -10.43 -4.81
C GLY A 898 -27.42 -9.51 -5.33
N GLU A 899 -27.86 -8.55 -4.52
CA GLU A 899 -28.85 -7.55 -4.93
C GLU A 899 -28.36 -6.68 -6.10
N LEU A 900 -27.07 -6.34 -6.11
CA LEU A 900 -26.44 -5.64 -7.24
C LEU A 900 -26.49 -6.47 -8.52
N VAL A 901 -26.16 -7.76 -8.46
CA VAL A 901 -26.24 -8.65 -9.61
C VAL A 901 -27.67 -8.73 -10.15
N ASP A 902 -28.66 -8.84 -9.28
CA ASP A 902 -30.06 -8.90 -9.68
C ASP A 902 -30.56 -7.58 -10.31
N ALA A 903 -30.09 -6.43 -9.81
CA ALA A 903 -30.36 -5.14 -10.43
C ALA A 903 -29.72 -5.00 -11.83
N LEU A 904 -28.49 -5.53 -12.02
CA LEU A 904 -27.78 -5.46 -13.29
C LEU A 904 -28.37 -6.39 -14.36
N ARG A 905 -28.97 -7.52 -13.96
CA ARG A 905 -29.66 -8.45 -14.87
C ARG A 905 -30.86 -7.83 -15.58
N ASP A 906 -31.55 -6.88 -14.96
CA ASP A 906 -32.71 -6.20 -15.53
C ASP A 906 -32.73 -4.70 -15.18
N LEU A 907 -31.81 -3.95 -15.79
CA LEU A 907 -31.74 -2.51 -15.62
C LEU A 907 -32.93 -1.74 -16.21
N ASP A 908 -33.62 -2.29 -17.21
CA ASP A 908 -34.80 -1.64 -17.76
C ASP A 908 -35.96 -1.64 -16.76
N ARG A 909 -36.12 -2.74 -16.00
CA ARG A 909 -37.01 -2.79 -14.84
C ARG A 909 -36.61 -1.76 -13.78
N VAL A 910 -35.33 -1.69 -13.41
CA VAL A 910 -34.84 -0.69 -12.43
C VAL A 910 -35.16 0.73 -12.90
N ARG A 911 -34.88 1.06 -14.17
CA ARG A 911 -35.19 2.38 -14.74
C ARG A 911 -36.69 2.69 -14.63
N LYS A 912 -37.55 1.72 -14.94
CA LYS A 912 -39.01 1.89 -14.89
C LYS A 912 -39.51 2.07 -13.46
N GLU A 913 -39.03 1.26 -12.52
CA GLU A 913 -39.42 1.33 -11.10
C GLU A 913 -39.02 2.67 -10.45
N TRP A 914 -37.87 3.23 -10.85
CA TRP A 914 -37.29 4.43 -10.24
C TRP A 914 -37.50 5.72 -11.05
N THR A 915 -38.28 5.70 -12.13
CA THR A 915 -38.46 6.86 -13.03
C THR A 915 -38.89 8.13 -12.28
N ASP A 916 -39.91 8.04 -11.41
CA ASP A 916 -40.42 9.21 -10.69
C ASP A 916 -39.45 9.74 -9.63
N ALA A 917 -38.74 8.85 -8.94
CA ALA A 917 -37.73 9.22 -7.94
C ALA A 917 -36.53 9.91 -8.62
N TYR A 918 -36.08 9.37 -9.75
CA TYR A 918 -35.01 9.95 -10.55
C TYR A 918 -35.38 11.34 -11.08
N ALA A 919 -36.61 11.53 -11.58
CA ALA A 919 -37.08 12.83 -12.05
C ALA A 919 -37.14 13.87 -10.92
N ARG A 920 -37.60 13.48 -9.72
CA ARG A 920 -37.56 14.35 -8.52
C ARG A 920 -36.13 14.71 -8.12
N PHE A 921 -35.22 13.75 -8.20
CA PHE A 921 -33.80 13.97 -7.92
C PHE A 921 -33.20 15.01 -8.87
N GLN A 922 -33.40 14.86 -10.18
CA GLN A 922 -32.95 15.85 -11.18
C GLN A 922 -33.59 17.22 -10.95
N ALA A 923 -34.89 17.28 -10.65
CA ALA A 923 -35.56 18.55 -10.38
C ALA A 923 -35.00 19.27 -9.14
N MET A 924 -34.55 18.53 -8.14
CA MET A 924 -33.96 19.09 -6.92
C MET A 924 -32.50 19.52 -7.11
N PHE A 925 -31.70 18.67 -7.75
CA PHE A 925 -30.24 18.81 -7.74
C PHE A 925 -29.64 19.31 -9.06
N ASN A 926 -30.34 19.13 -10.18
CA ASN A 926 -29.87 19.44 -11.53
C ASN A 926 -30.68 20.57 -12.20
N SER A 927 -31.46 21.33 -11.43
CA SER A 927 -32.43 22.31 -11.95
C SER A 927 -31.84 23.43 -12.80
N ARG A 928 -30.54 23.73 -12.68
CA ARG A 928 -29.86 24.75 -13.49
C ARG A 928 -28.89 24.19 -14.53
N GLU A 929 -28.84 22.87 -14.71
CA GLU A 929 -27.95 22.22 -15.68
C GLU A 929 -28.54 22.31 -17.09
N THR A 930 -28.19 23.37 -17.83
CA THR A 930 -28.74 23.62 -19.19
C THR A 930 -27.82 23.17 -20.32
N GLY A 931 -26.65 22.61 -20.00
CA GLY A 931 -25.62 22.31 -21.01
C GLY A 931 -24.95 23.54 -21.62
N ARG A 932 -25.00 24.71 -20.96
CA ARG A 932 -24.41 25.99 -21.43
C ARG A 932 -23.77 26.81 -20.30
N ALA A 933 -23.37 26.14 -19.22
CA ALA A 933 -22.77 26.78 -18.05
C ALA A 933 -21.45 27.46 -18.40
N SER A 934 -20.60 26.81 -19.22
CA SER A 934 -19.30 27.36 -19.65
C SER A 934 -19.49 28.66 -20.43
N GLU A 935 -20.43 28.72 -21.36
CA GLU A 935 -20.79 29.90 -22.12
C GLU A 935 -21.28 31.03 -21.20
N THR A 936 -22.22 30.71 -20.32
CA THR A 936 -22.80 31.67 -19.35
C THR A 936 -21.72 32.27 -18.44
N VAL A 937 -20.80 31.44 -17.94
CA VAL A 937 -19.67 31.89 -17.12
C VAL A 937 -18.76 32.83 -17.92
N VAL A 938 -18.46 32.49 -19.18
CA VAL A 938 -17.61 33.35 -20.02
C VAL A 938 -18.27 34.71 -20.28
N ASP A 939 -19.57 34.73 -20.55
CA ASP A 939 -20.32 35.97 -20.78
C ASP A 939 -20.38 36.87 -19.55
N LEU A 940 -20.76 36.30 -18.40
CA LEU A 940 -21.01 37.10 -17.19
C LEU A 940 -19.72 37.45 -16.43
N PHE A 941 -18.78 36.51 -16.33
CA PHE A 941 -17.55 36.73 -15.56
C PHE A 941 -16.42 37.39 -16.38
N PHE A 942 -16.30 37.10 -17.67
CA PHE A 942 -15.25 37.68 -18.51
C PHE A 942 -15.76 38.81 -19.44
N GLY A 943 -17.03 38.80 -19.83
CA GLY A 943 -17.62 39.81 -20.74
C GLY A 943 -17.81 41.21 -20.13
N GLY A 944 -17.92 41.33 -18.80
CA GLY A 944 -18.11 42.62 -18.10
C GLY A 944 -16.91 43.58 -18.10
N GLY A 945 -15.79 43.24 -18.76
CA GLY A 945 -14.53 44.02 -18.72
C GLY A 945 -14.44 45.24 -19.65
N ASN A 946 -15.48 45.53 -20.44
CA ASN A 946 -15.52 46.62 -21.42
C ASN A 946 -16.57 47.71 -21.10
N ARG A 947 -17.05 47.80 -19.85
CA ARG A 947 -17.86 48.92 -19.35
C ARG A 947 -17.06 49.83 -18.44
#